data_AF-A0A0K8TED7-F1
#
_entry.id   AF-A0A0K8TED7-F1
#
_cell.length_a   1.000
_cell.length_b   1.000
_cell.length_c   1.000
_cell.angle_alpha   90.00
_cell.angle_beta   90.00
_cell.angle_gamma   90.00
#
_symmetry.space_group_name_H-M   'P 1'
#
loop_
_entity.id
_entity.type
_entity.pdbx_description
1 polymer ?
#
loop_
_entity_poly.entity_id
_entity_poly.type
_entity_poly.pdbx_seq_one_letter_code
_entity_poly.pdbx_strand_id
1 'polypeptide(L)'
;MASLLRVGTRVEVTGKGVQGEVAYIGTTGFQTGKWIGLILDEPKGKNNGSVQNKQYFQCKENHGMFVRQTQLTILTETGSRIDLVNSSASTTPQQITSPDDAPRSTPKSRLTSSRTSLSGKSRESRSREDMSSSTSSLASSADMSTKKASSFVETGFVETLKPQFTPGQVVSTPTPPHATPTPTRLLGSVDPGPEFELLKEQLKDYQEKLETMRIRYKEKSHELESLNLQLEQASEFKSKIMEAQSSLKKELEKVKREKQEALEAKEEMADIADTLEMATLDKEMAEEKAESLQKDLEQAQERIEELEMEIEILKSELSDKSEGITTQVEGEDGQPMTFKMKQILQQNDKLKDTLVRLRDLSAHEKHEKQKLLKEFEEKNAEFDQVIKANDKLKTRINEMEEQMEELHGYVDAALGAEEMAETLGQQKLTLEDKIKELEEAVMELEELQEVNDQLQEGFKEQEQDFRQELDMKNLQVWEAQRKTESVLESLADRELIIVKFRELVHKMQEENQELRSQLELSSKSSSLSSSLLPEMLDFKKMFAETKAHARAIELELRHMEIQQAQRHVQYLISFMPDSFLSRGGDCDAIMLVLLMPRLLAKCQVLISQLRDKFTAVATVDKTTATSAKQFSAMSRFCTHIHLLQGILHQFTHSLNTCKPATLLKAGASYPDMAQQEKALDGYIEMLKRERVDENLSTDSLEKIVNYFNTVHPTLLLSSGDCTVHQGQLLADLGKALLCAIDSARLISILSWHSCRRVKGWRL
;
A
#
# COMPACT_ATOMS: atom_id res chain seq x y z
N MET A 1 21.36 8.98 23.08
CA MET A 1 21.68 8.15 24.27
C MET A 1 21.92 6.65 23.97
N ALA A 2 22.08 6.20 22.71
CA ALA A 2 22.10 4.76 22.39
C ALA A 2 23.48 4.06 22.33
N SER A 3 24.61 4.77 22.51
CA SER A 3 25.95 4.22 22.18
C SER A 3 26.73 3.59 23.35
N LEU A 4 26.23 3.66 24.58
CA LEU A 4 27.01 3.37 25.80
C LEU A 4 27.03 1.89 26.24
N LEU A 5 26.11 1.05 25.75
CA LEU A 5 26.02 -0.35 26.16
C LEU A 5 26.24 -1.28 24.95
N ARG A 6 27.39 -1.97 24.92
CA ARG A 6 27.81 -2.89 23.85
C ARG A 6 28.33 -4.21 24.45
N VAL A 7 28.43 -5.26 23.63
CA VAL A 7 29.17 -6.48 24.03
C VAL A 7 30.62 -6.09 24.37
N GLY A 8 31.17 -6.66 25.44
CA GLY A 8 32.45 -6.27 26.05
C GLY A 8 32.38 -5.15 27.10
N THR A 9 31.22 -4.52 27.33
CA THR A 9 31.10 -3.43 28.32
C THR A 9 31.09 -4.00 29.75
N ARG A 10 31.93 -3.44 30.64
CA ARG A 10 31.92 -3.72 32.08
C ARG A 10 30.73 -3.03 32.75
N VAL A 11 29.92 -3.81 33.48
CA VAL A 11 28.69 -3.34 34.11
C VAL A 11 28.51 -3.94 35.50
N GLU A 12 27.80 -3.24 36.36
CA GLU A 12 27.36 -3.70 37.68
C GLU A 12 25.84 -3.93 37.67
N VAL A 13 25.38 -5.05 38.23
CA VAL A 13 23.96 -5.33 38.39
C VAL A 13 23.42 -4.53 39.58
N THR A 14 22.59 -3.52 39.28
CA THR A 14 22.03 -2.59 40.25
C THR A 14 21.27 -3.33 41.35
N GLY A 15 21.56 -2.99 42.61
CA GLY A 15 20.93 -3.62 43.79
C GLY A 15 21.50 -4.99 44.20
N LYS A 16 22.44 -5.58 43.44
CA LYS A 16 23.12 -6.83 43.83
C LYS A 16 24.62 -6.67 44.09
N GLY A 17 25.24 -5.59 43.61
CA GLY A 17 26.67 -5.34 43.80
C GLY A 17 27.58 -6.38 43.13
N VAL A 18 27.08 -7.04 42.07
CA VAL A 18 27.85 -8.04 41.31
C VAL A 18 28.24 -7.42 39.98
N GLN A 19 29.52 -7.52 39.65
CA GLN A 19 30.10 -7.01 38.42
C GLN A 19 30.25 -8.11 37.37
N GLY A 20 30.24 -7.70 36.11
CA GLY A 20 30.46 -8.58 34.98
C GLY A 20 30.61 -7.83 33.66
N GLU A 21 30.71 -8.60 32.59
CA GLU A 21 30.87 -8.13 31.23
C GLU A 21 29.65 -8.51 30.39
N VAL A 22 29.19 -7.60 29.53
CA VAL A 22 28.09 -7.87 28.61
C VAL A 22 28.56 -8.82 27.51
N ALA A 23 28.02 -10.03 27.45
CA ALA A 23 28.34 -11.04 26.44
C ALA A 23 27.24 -11.22 25.37
N TYR A 24 26.01 -10.79 25.64
CA TYR A 24 24.89 -10.90 24.71
C TYR A 24 23.95 -9.70 24.83
N ILE A 25 23.42 -9.21 23.71
CA ILE A 25 22.35 -8.18 23.68
C ILE A 25 21.38 -8.58 22.55
N GLY A 26 20.13 -8.91 22.88
CA GLY A 26 19.16 -9.36 21.87
C GLY A 26 17.83 -9.86 22.44
N THR A 27 16.97 -10.38 21.58
CA THR A 27 15.71 -11.05 21.97
C THR A 27 15.99 -12.51 22.33
N THR A 28 15.25 -13.04 23.31
CA THR A 28 15.43 -14.43 23.77
C THR A 28 14.16 -15.25 23.59
N GLY A 29 14.30 -16.55 23.38
CA GLY A 29 13.17 -17.47 23.22
C GLY A 29 12.43 -17.79 24.53
N PHE A 30 13.03 -17.46 25.69
CA PHE A 30 12.41 -17.72 26.99
C PHE A 30 11.50 -16.59 27.48
N GLN A 31 11.68 -15.35 26.99
CA GLN A 31 10.82 -14.22 27.37
C GLN A 31 10.95 -13.06 26.37
N THR A 32 9.83 -12.44 26.01
CA THR A 32 9.78 -11.32 25.06
C THR A 32 10.51 -10.07 25.55
N GLY A 33 10.92 -9.23 24.59
CA GLY A 33 11.68 -7.99 24.81
C GLY A 33 13.20 -8.16 24.69
N LYS A 34 13.93 -7.04 24.84
CA LYS A 34 15.39 -6.98 24.73
C LYS A 34 16.05 -7.36 26.06
N TRP A 35 16.87 -8.40 26.02
CA TRP A 35 17.64 -8.92 27.15
C TRP A 35 19.14 -8.71 26.95
N ILE A 36 19.84 -8.59 28.07
CA ILE A 36 21.28 -8.46 28.12
C ILE A 36 21.83 -9.63 28.93
N GLY A 37 22.66 -10.45 28.29
CA GLY A 37 23.38 -11.56 28.90
C GLY A 37 24.74 -11.09 29.42
N LEU A 38 25.04 -11.41 30.67
CA LEU A 38 26.26 -11.05 31.37
C LEU A 38 27.08 -12.29 31.70
N ILE A 39 28.40 -12.14 31.64
CA ILE A 39 29.38 -13.03 32.27
C ILE A 39 29.85 -12.31 33.54
N LEU A 40 29.48 -12.84 34.70
CA LEU A 40 29.83 -12.28 36.00
C LEU A 40 31.26 -12.69 36.39
N ASP A 41 31.97 -11.85 37.13
CA ASP A 41 33.31 -12.19 37.64
C ASP A 41 33.24 -13.27 38.73
N GLU A 42 32.17 -13.25 39.53
CA GLU A 42 31.90 -14.19 40.62
C GLU A 42 30.84 -15.24 40.22
N PRO A 43 30.85 -16.44 40.82
CA PRO A 43 29.88 -17.52 40.55
C PRO A 43 28.50 -17.25 41.19
N LYS A 44 27.88 -16.10 40.86
CA LYS A 44 26.55 -15.64 41.32
C LYS A 44 25.51 -15.60 40.19
N GLY A 45 25.85 -16.17 39.03
CA GLY A 45 24.99 -16.35 37.87
C GLY A 45 23.92 -17.42 38.09
N LYS A 46 22.96 -17.47 37.16
CA LYS A 46 21.85 -18.44 37.15
C LYS A 46 22.00 -19.52 36.07
N ASN A 47 22.97 -19.38 35.18
CA ASN A 47 23.21 -20.30 34.07
C ASN A 47 24.69 -20.26 33.61
N ASN A 48 25.01 -20.97 32.54
CA ASN A 48 26.31 -21.03 31.87
C ASN A 48 26.32 -20.31 30.49
N GLY A 49 25.36 -19.40 30.26
CA GLY A 49 25.09 -18.77 28.96
C GLY A 49 24.03 -19.47 28.10
N SER A 50 23.47 -20.59 28.58
CA SER A 50 22.35 -21.31 27.96
C SER A 50 21.07 -21.24 28.81
N VAL A 51 19.90 -21.17 28.17
CA VAL A 51 18.57 -21.22 28.81
C VAL A 51 17.62 -22.03 27.92
N GLN A 52 16.85 -22.96 28.51
CA GLN A 52 15.91 -23.83 27.79
C GLN A 52 16.54 -24.53 26.58
N ASN A 53 17.69 -25.20 26.79
CA ASN A 53 18.48 -25.90 25.75
C ASN A 53 18.98 -25.04 24.58
N LYS A 54 18.78 -23.71 24.60
CA LYS A 54 19.34 -22.77 23.62
C LYS A 54 20.50 -22.00 24.23
N GLN A 55 21.66 -22.05 23.56
CA GLN A 55 22.84 -21.30 23.95
C GLN A 55 22.84 -19.90 23.32
N TYR A 56 23.14 -18.88 24.12
CA TYR A 56 23.21 -17.47 23.68
C TYR A 56 24.62 -16.91 23.78
N PHE A 57 25.39 -17.35 24.78
CA PHE A 57 26.81 -17.08 24.96
C PHE A 57 27.47 -18.27 25.69
N GLN A 58 28.79 -18.28 25.83
CA GLN A 58 29.51 -19.31 26.57
C GLN A 58 30.16 -18.69 27.81
N CYS A 59 29.94 -19.27 28.99
CA CYS A 59 30.71 -18.96 30.18
C CYS A 59 30.86 -20.18 31.11
N LYS A 60 31.48 -19.96 32.27
CA LYS A 60 31.59 -20.97 33.33
C LYS A 60 30.22 -21.22 33.99
N GLU A 61 30.05 -22.39 34.58
CA GLU A 61 28.85 -22.73 35.33
C GLU A 61 28.63 -21.73 36.49
N ASN A 62 27.38 -21.27 36.66
CA ASN A 62 27.01 -20.21 37.60
C ASN A 62 27.68 -18.84 37.36
N HIS A 63 28.16 -18.52 36.16
CA HIS A 63 28.62 -17.15 35.81
C HIS A 63 27.69 -16.39 34.86
N GLY A 64 26.74 -17.05 34.20
CA GLY A 64 25.82 -16.42 33.24
C GLY A 64 24.58 -15.83 33.92
N MET A 65 24.17 -14.61 33.54
CA MET A 65 22.94 -13.98 34.01
C MET A 65 22.27 -13.15 32.91
N PHE A 66 20.94 -13.25 32.76
CA PHE A 66 20.16 -12.35 31.91
C PHE A 66 19.46 -11.27 32.75
N VAL A 67 19.57 -10.02 32.32
CA VAL A 67 18.95 -8.85 32.96
C VAL A 67 18.35 -7.89 31.92
N ARG A 68 17.52 -6.96 32.38
CA ARG A 68 17.05 -5.82 31.57
C ARG A 68 18.01 -4.64 31.67
N GLN A 69 18.03 -3.78 30.67
CA GLN A 69 18.91 -2.61 30.60
C GLN A 69 18.75 -1.65 31.80
N THR A 70 17.57 -1.59 32.41
CA THR A 70 17.29 -0.78 33.60
C THR A 70 17.89 -1.33 34.91
N GLN A 71 18.49 -2.53 34.88
CA GLN A 71 19.12 -3.19 36.03
C GLN A 71 20.65 -3.14 35.96
N LEU A 72 21.22 -2.28 35.10
CA LEU A 72 22.64 -2.19 34.84
C LEU A 72 23.16 -0.76 35.04
N THR A 73 24.25 -0.66 35.79
CA THR A 73 25.06 0.56 35.91
C THR A 73 26.37 0.33 35.16
N ILE A 74 26.77 1.27 34.31
CA ILE A 74 28.01 1.15 33.50
C ILE A 74 29.21 1.57 34.35
N LEU A 75 30.29 0.79 34.27
CA LEU A 75 31.56 1.06 34.93
C LEU A 75 32.59 1.53 33.90
N THR A 76 33.34 2.58 34.21
CA THR A 76 34.55 2.93 33.44
C THR A 76 35.70 1.97 33.77
N GLU A 77 36.76 1.97 32.96
CA GLU A 77 37.99 1.18 33.21
C GLU A 77 38.65 1.47 34.58
N THR A 78 38.29 2.60 35.20
CA THR A 78 38.73 3.02 36.54
C THR A 78 37.79 2.62 37.68
N GLY A 79 36.70 1.89 37.41
CA GLY A 79 35.76 1.39 38.42
C GLY A 79 34.73 2.40 38.95
N SER A 80 34.69 3.62 38.41
CA SER A 80 33.71 4.64 38.80
C SER A 80 32.35 4.39 38.17
N ARG A 81 31.27 4.56 38.94
CA ARG A 81 29.88 4.58 38.45
C ARG A 81 29.59 5.91 37.74
N ILE A 82 28.89 5.85 36.61
CA ILE A 82 28.36 7.04 35.93
C ILE A 82 26.85 7.13 36.19
N ASP A 83 26.44 8.08 37.03
CA ASP A 83 25.04 8.47 37.21
C ASP A 83 24.67 9.58 36.23
N LEU A 84 23.60 9.38 35.45
CA LEU A 84 23.17 10.31 34.39
C LEU A 84 21.87 11.04 34.78
N VAL A 85 21.98 12.25 35.34
CA VAL A 85 20.85 13.19 35.38
C VAL A 85 21.30 14.66 35.28
N ASN A 86 20.54 15.45 34.51
CA ASN A 86 20.52 16.90 34.35
C ASN A 86 21.74 17.75 34.77
N SER A 87 22.36 18.41 33.78
CA SER A 87 22.61 19.86 33.83
C SER A 87 22.78 20.45 32.44
N SER A 88 21.84 21.33 32.07
CA SER A 88 21.97 22.24 30.94
C SER A 88 22.61 23.55 31.39
N ALA A 89 23.25 24.25 30.45
CA ALA A 89 23.69 25.65 30.48
C ALA A 89 25.16 25.98 30.86
N SER A 90 25.81 26.58 29.85
CA SER A 90 26.71 27.75 29.92
C SER A 90 28.06 27.65 30.63
N THR A 91 29.13 27.83 29.84
CA THR A 91 30.32 28.56 30.29
C THR A 91 30.89 29.37 29.12
N THR A 92 30.73 30.70 29.21
CA THR A 92 31.64 31.68 28.59
C THR A 92 32.20 32.58 29.70
N PRO A 93 33.41 33.14 29.56
CA PRO A 93 34.28 33.34 30.74
C PRO A 93 34.31 34.77 31.33
N GLN A 94 34.54 34.83 32.65
CA GLN A 94 35.17 35.95 33.40
C GLN A 94 34.35 37.25 33.58
N GLN A 95 34.40 38.02 34.70
CA GLN A 95 35.12 37.91 35.98
C GLN A 95 34.49 38.83 37.09
N ILE A 96 34.53 38.40 38.37
CA ILE A 96 34.64 39.18 39.65
C ILE A 96 33.59 40.27 40.03
N THR A 97 32.72 40.01 41.03
CA THR A 97 32.65 40.60 42.41
C THR A 97 31.42 40.08 43.19
N SER A 98 31.44 40.17 44.53
CA SER A 98 30.43 39.62 45.48
C SER A 98 29.54 40.73 46.14
N PRO A 99 28.78 40.49 47.24
CA PRO A 99 27.33 40.20 47.22
C PRO A 99 26.44 41.15 48.06
N ASP A 100 25.09 41.05 47.98
CA ASP A 100 24.18 40.83 49.15
C ASP A 100 22.65 40.99 48.87
N ASP A 101 21.86 40.30 49.72
CA ASP A 101 20.45 40.43 50.15
C ASP A 101 19.28 40.93 49.25
N ALA A 102 18.35 39.99 48.98
CA ALA A 102 16.96 39.93 49.50
C ALA A 102 15.94 41.11 49.27
N PRO A 103 14.63 40.99 49.62
CA PRO A 103 13.59 41.01 48.57
C PRO A 103 12.42 42.02 48.78
N ARG A 104 11.41 42.00 47.86
CA ARG A 104 9.93 41.98 48.13
C ARG A 104 9.06 42.88 47.21
N SER A 105 7.80 42.44 47.05
CA SER A 105 6.54 43.17 46.72
C SER A 105 6.07 43.38 45.26
N THR A 106 4.88 42.84 45.02
CA THR A 106 3.83 43.17 44.03
C THR A 106 3.02 44.42 44.48
N PRO A 107 1.82 44.79 43.94
CA PRO A 107 1.21 44.69 42.59
C PRO A 107 0.58 46.04 42.11
N LYS A 108 -0.07 46.07 40.92
CA LYS A 108 -1.37 46.75 40.55
C LYS A 108 -1.42 47.12 39.05
N SER A 109 -2.28 46.50 38.23
CA SER A 109 -3.70 46.79 37.96
C SER A 109 -4.00 48.09 37.19
N ARG A 110 -4.67 48.00 36.03
CA ARG A 110 -5.78 48.90 35.66
C ARG A 110 -6.68 48.34 34.55
N LEU A 111 -7.94 48.77 34.60
CA LEU A 111 -9.08 48.39 33.76
C LEU A 111 -9.33 49.45 32.67
N THR A 112 -10.13 49.12 31.64
CA THR A 112 -11.37 49.81 31.20
C THR A 112 -11.90 49.10 29.94
N SER A 113 -13.01 48.35 29.91
CA SER A 113 -14.43 48.73 30.00
C SER A 113 -15.00 49.55 28.83
N SER A 114 -15.94 48.96 28.08
CA SER A 114 -17.32 49.45 27.74
C SER A 114 -17.80 48.80 26.40
N ARG A 115 -19.08 48.51 26.10
CA ARG A 115 -20.38 48.70 26.81
C ARG A 115 -21.50 47.84 26.14
N THR A 116 -22.42 47.27 26.95
CA THR A 116 -23.90 47.10 26.73
C THR A 116 -24.47 46.72 25.34
N SER A 117 -25.13 45.57 25.07
CA SER A 117 -26.42 45.00 25.57
C SER A 117 -27.69 45.67 24.97
N LEU A 118 -28.79 45.00 24.54
CA LEU A 118 -29.59 43.91 25.17
C LEU A 118 -30.51 43.13 24.18
N SER A 119 -30.81 41.85 24.51
CA SER A 119 -32.11 41.09 24.44
C SER A 119 -32.97 41.12 23.15
N GLY A 120 -33.58 40.03 22.65
CA GLY A 120 -33.80 38.63 23.11
C GLY A 120 -35.01 38.06 22.32
N LYS A 121 -35.38 36.77 22.25
CA LYS A 121 -35.08 35.51 23.00
C LYS A 121 -34.60 34.44 21.97
N SER A 122 -34.71 33.10 22.06
CA SER A 122 -35.19 32.13 23.07
C SER A 122 -34.44 30.78 22.96
N ARG A 123 -34.10 30.18 24.11
CA ARG A 123 -33.87 28.74 24.43
C ARG A 123 -33.06 27.86 23.45
N GLU A 124 -31.81 27.46 23.77
CA GLU A 124 -31.41 26.32 24.66
C GLU A 124 -31.68 24.94 24.03
N SER A 125 -30.74 23.97 23.91
CA SER A 125 -29.28 23.87 24.17
C SER A 125 -28.76 22.64 23.40
N ARG A 126 -27.69 22.73 22.58
CA ARG A 126 -26.28 22.31 22.88
C ARG A 126 -26.12 20.85 23.35
N SER A 127 -25.18 20.06 22.81
CA SER A 127 -23.75 20.41 22.75
C SER A 127 -22.87 19.61 21.77
N ARG A 128 -21.85 20.29 21.20
CA ARG A 128 -20.43 19.88 21.02
C ARG A 128 -20.10 18.74 20.03
N GLU A 129 -18.94 18.72 19.35
CA GLU A 129 -17.82 19.68 19.23
C GLU A 129 -17.17 19.50 17.84
N ASP A 130 -16.42 20.49 17.34
CA ASP A 130 -15.91 20.50 15.97
C ASP A 130 -14.54 21.20 15.87
N MET A 131 -13.72 20.77 14.89
CA MET A 131 -12.46 21.37 14.41
C MET A 131 -11.25 21.50 15.39
N SER A 132 -9.99 21.63 14.96
CA SER A 132 -9.17 21.03 13.88
C SER A 132 -7.82 21.76 13.79
N SER A 133 -6.71 21.03 13.57
CA SER A 133 -5.52 21.53 12.84
C SER A 133 -4.74 22.71 13.49
N SER A 134 -3.52 23.13 13.08
CA SER A 134 -2.65 22.84 11.91
C SER A 134 -1.17 23.15 12.26
N THR A 135 -0.26 22.90 11.29
CA THR A 135 1.15 23.39 11.17
C THR A 135 2.20 22.68 12.05
N SER A 136 3.18 21.93 11.53
CA SER A 136 4.27 22.23 10.56
C SER A 136 5.34 23.19 11.14
N SER A 137 6.65 23.00 10.99
CA SER A 137 7.41 22.28 9.96
C SER A 137 8.89 22.04 10.33
N LEU A 138 9.45 20.95 9.78
CA LEU A 138 10.79 20.80 9.17
C LEU A 138 11.86 21.89 9.39
N ALA A 139 13.10 21.48 9.75
CA ALA A 139 14.26 21.53 8.84
C ALA A 139 15.53 20.89 9.43
N SER A 140 16.29 20.22 8.56
CA SER A 140 17.58 19.56 8.82
C SER A 140 18.78 20.51 8.88
N SER A 141 19.84 20.12 9.58
CA SER A 141 21.22 20.50 9.25
C SER A 141 22.20 19.41 9.68
N ALA A 142 23.15 19.09 8.81
CA ALA A 142 24.15 18.05 9.01
C ALA A 142 25.43 18.61 9.64
N ASP A 143 26.13 17.78 10.41
CA ASP A 143 27.59 17.64 10.29
C ASP A 143 28.05 16.31 10.91
N MET A 144 28.86 15.54 10.18
CA MET A 144 29.94 14.79 10.81
C MET A 144 31.12 14.61 9.85
N SER A 145 32.24 15.17 10.28
CA SER A 145 33.57 14.97 9.73
C SER A 145 34.04 13.51 9.86
N THR A 146 34.94 13.10 8.97
CA THR A 146 35.46 11.72 8.88
C THR A 146 36.80 11.53 9.63
N LYS A 147 37.15 10.25 9.89
CA LYS A 147 38.46 9.70 10.35
C LYS A 147 38.64 9.63 11.88
N LYS A 148 39.35 8.64 12.47
CA LYS A 148 40.08 7.46 11.95
C LYS A 148 40.44 6.47 13.08
N ALA A 149 40.56 5.16 12.75
CA ALA A 149 41.48 4.15 13.32
C ALA A 149 41.46 3.90 14.86
N SER A 150 42.00 2.83 15.48
CA SER A 150 42.83 1.66 15.13
C SER A 150 42.47 0.52 16.13
N SER A 151 42.80 -0.77 16.01
CA SER A 151 44.10 -1.48 15.84
C SER A 151 43.82 -2.95 15.41
N PHE A 152 44.60 -3.61 14.54
CA PHE A 152 45.99 -4.14 14.69
C PHE A 152 46.07 -5.19 15.82
N VAL A 153 46.44 -6.45 15.54
CA VAL A 153 47.79 -7.09 15.42
C VAL A 153 47.62 -8.44 14.66
N GLU A 154 48.58 -9.09 13.98
CA GLU A 154 49.84 -8.77 13.26
C GLU A 154 50.41 -10.10 12.69
N THR A 155 51.23 -10.01 11.62
CA THR A 155 52.37 -10.85 11.15
C THR A 155 52.31 -10.83 9.61
N GLY A 156 53.23 -10.24 8.82
CA GLY A 156 54.69 -10.09 8.97
C GLY A 156 55.34 -11.10 8.00
N PHE A 157 56.27 -10.80 7.09
CA PHE A 157 57.26 -9.71 6.93
C PHE A 157 57.72 -9.76 5.43
N VAL A 158 57.66 -8.67 4.62
CA VAL A 158 58.80 -7.83 4.14
C VAL A 158 59.77 -8.57 3.17
N GLU A 159 60.33 -8.03 2.07
CA GLU A 159 60.55 -6.64 1.62
C GLU A 159 60.41 -6.42 0.09
N THR A 160 60.50 -5.15 -0.31
CA THR A 160 60.50 -4.56 -1.66
C THR A 160 61.35 -5.23 -2.75
N LEU A 161 61.01 -4.97 -4.02
CA LEU A 161 61.88 -4.20 -4.94
C LEU A 161 61.07 -3.57 -6.10
N LYS A 162 61.57 -2.46 -6.66
CA LYS A 162 60.91 -1.64 -7.69
C LYS A 162 61.05 -2.24 -9.10
N PRO A 163 60.08 -2.07 -10.02
CA PRO A 163 60.34 -2.23 -11.43
C PRO A 163 61.17 -1.04 -11.94
N GLN A 164 62.40 -1.32 -12.33
CA GLN A 164 63.24 -0.46 -13.15
C GLN A 164 63.34 -1.14 -14.52
N PHE A 165 62.96 -0.49 -15.62
CA PHE A 165 63.69 -0.67 -16.89
C PHE A 165 63.47 0.46 -17.90
N THR A 166 64.58 0.87 -18.51
CA THR A 166 64.74 1.81 -19.62
C THR A 166 64.65 1.05 -20.98
N PRO A 167 64.65 1.72 -22.15
CA PRO A 167 64.14 1.12 -23.38
C PRO A 167 65.12 0.20 -24.14
N GLY A 168 64.58 -0.82 -24.81
CA GLY A 168 65.29 -1.76 -25.68
C GLY A 168 64.70 -1.86 -27.09
N GLN A 169 65.33 -1.13 -28.00
CA GLN A 169 65.60 -1.39 -29.42
C GLN A 169 64.74 -2.34 -30.29
N VAL A 170 64.24 -1.72 -31.37
CA VAL A 170 64.08 -2.19 -32.77
C VAL A 170 64.35 -3.67 -33.10
N VAL A 171 63.30 -4.32 -33.61
CA VAL A 171 63.38 -5.56 -34.41
C VAL A 171 64.05 -5.26 -35.76
N SER A 172 65.04 -6.07 -36.13
CA SER A 172 65.55 -6.17 -37.51
C SER A 172 65.57 -7.62 -37.98
N THR A 173 64.95 -7.87 -39.13
CA THR A 173 65.04 -9.11 -39.94
C THR A 173 66.46 -9.29 -40.51
N PRO A 174 66.96 -10.52 -40.76
CA PRO A 174 66.53 -11.39 -41.87
C PRO A 174 66.22 -12.86 -41.45
N THR A 175 65.26 -13.59 -42.05
CA THR A 175 65.26 -14.28 -43.38
C THR A 175 66.11 -15.58 -43.40
N PRO A 176 65.60 -16.75 -43.89
CA PRO A 176 66.06 -18.09 -43.49
C PRO A 176 67.03 -18.75 -44.51
N PRO A 177 67.49 -20.00 -44.30
CA PRO A 177 66.75 -21.14 -44.88
C PRO A 177 66.84 -22.53 -44.20
N HIS A 178 65.80 -23.34 -44.47
CA HIS A 178 65.76 -24.81 -44.63
C HIS A 178 66.07 -25.80 -43.49
N ALA A 179 65.43 -26.97 -43.62
CA ALA A 179 65.38 -28.05 -42.64
C ALA A 179 65.85 -29.40 -43.20
N THR A 180 66.44 -30.24 -42.33
CA THR A 180 66.54 -31.72 -42.36
C THR A 180 67.35 -32.39 -43.50
N PRO A 181 67.90 -33.63 -43.32
CA PRO A 181 67.59 -34.63 -42.28
C PRO A 181 68.78 -35.25 -41.48
N THR A 182 68.36 -36.13 -40.55
CA THR A 182 69.00 -37.13 -39.65
C THR A 182 70.20 -37.97 -40.19
N PRO A 183 70.87 -38.85 -39.39
CA PRO A 183 70.82 -39.10 -37.92
C PRO A 183 72.19 -39.35 -37.20
N THR A 184 72.12 -39.67 -35.89
CA THR A 184 73.02 -40.61 -35.13
C THR A 184 74.14 -40.06 -34.22
N ARG A 185 73.76 -39.87 -32.93
CA ARG A 185 74.45 -40.40 -31.73
C ARG A 185 75.93 -40.07 -31.48
N LEU A 186 76.18 -39.14 -30.56
CA LEU A 186 77.19 -39.30 -29.50
C LEU A 186 76.66 -38.79 -28.15
N LEU A 187 77.01 -39.48 -27.06
CA LEU A 187 76.82 -38.96 -25.71
C LEU A 187 77.83 -37.82 -25.48
N GLY A 188 77.33 -36.67 -25.06
CA GLY A 188 78.14 -35.59 -24.51
C GLY A 188 77.42 -35.03 -23.29
N SER A 189 78.02 -35.22 -22.11
CA SER A 189 77.53 -34.63 -20.86
C SER A 189 77.69 -33.11 -20.93
N VAL A 190 76.58 -32.40 -21.10
CA VAL A 190 76.51 -30.96 -20.84
C VAL A 190 75.79 -30.79 -19.52
N ASP A 191 76.49 -30.23 -18.55
CA ASP A 191 75.95 -29.82 -17.25
C ASP A 191 74.71 -28.94 -17.47
N PRO A 192 73.58 -29.14 -16.75
CA PRO A 192 72.46 -28.21 -16.83
C PRO A 192 72.90 -26.87 -16.24
N GLY A 193 73.18 -25.90 -17.12
CA GLY A 193 73.46 -24.52 -16.70
C GLY A 193 72.29 -23.96 -15.87
N PRO A 194 72.54 -22.99 -14.98
CA PRO A 194 71.53 -22.51 -14.01
C PRO A 194 70.24 -21.98 -14.66
N GLU A 195 70.29 -21.56 -15.93
CA GLU A 195 69.11 -21.18 -16.71
C GLU A 195 68.12 -22.34 -16.94
N PHE A 196 68.59 -23.59 -17.07
CA PHE A 196 67.71 -24.74 -17.28
C PHE A 196 66.96 -25.13 -16.00
N GLU A 197 67.62 -25.05 -14.84
CA GLU A 197 66.97 -25.24 -13.54
C GLU A 197 65.96 -24.10 -13.29
N LEU A 198 66.30 -22.85 -13.61
CA LEU A 198 65.40 -21.69 -13.49
C LEU A 198 64.18 -21.79 -14.42
N LEU A 199 64.34 -22.20 -15.69
CA LEU A 199 63.20 -22.41 -16.61
C LEU A 199 62.27 -23.54 -16.13
N LYS A 200 62.83 -24.58 -15.53
CA LYS A 200 62.09 -25.72 -14.97
C LYS A 200 61.35 -25.31 -13.68
N GLU A 201 61.92 -24.43 -12.88
CA GLU A 201 61.26 -23.80 -11.73
C GLU A 201 60.12 -22.87 -12.19
N GLN A 202 60.36 -22.00 -13.18
CA GLN A 202 59.32 -21.16 -13.79
C GLN A 202 58.17 -21.98 -14.40
N LEU A 203 58.46 -23.07 -15.11
CA LEU A 203 57.43 -23.97 -15.64
C LEU A 203 56.59 -24.60 -14.52
N LYS A 204 57.21 -24.99 -13.41
CA LYS A 204 56.51 -25.50 -12.23
C LYS A 204 55.60 -24.43 -11.61
N ASP A 205 56.11 -23.21 -11.48
CA ASP A 205 55.39 -22.02 -11.00
C ASP A 205 54.16 -21.69 -11.88
N TYR A 206 54.32 -21.73 -13.20
CA TYR A 206 53.22 -21.53 -14.14
C TYR A 206 52.21 -22.68 -14.11
N GLN A 207 52.65 -23.91 -13.87
CA GLN A 207 51.79 -25.07 -13.75
C GLN A 207 50.96 -25.05 -12.45
N GLU A 208 51.54 -24.58 -11.34
CA GLU A 208 50.85 -24.36 -10.06
C GLU A 208 49.88 -23.17 -10.13
N LYS A 209 50.24 -22.08 -10.84
CA LYS A 209 49.32 -20.97 -11.18
C LYS A 209 48.17 -21.42 -12.07
N LEU A 210 48.40 -22.32 -13.02
CA LEU A 210 47.33 -22.91 -13.85
C LEU A 210 46.38 -23.77 -13.02
N GLU A 211 46.90 -24.60 -12.11
CA GLU A 211 46.07 -25.48 -11.30
C GLU A 211 45.26 -24.70 -10.25
N THR A 212 45.86 -23.69 -9.60
CA THR A 212 45.11 -22.79 -8.69
C THR A 212 44.03 -21.99 -9.41
N MET A 213 44.27 -21.53 -10.64
CA MET A 213 43.23 -20.90 -11.48
C MET A 213 42.13 -21.89 -11.88
N ARG A 214 42.48 -23.14 -12.19
CA ARG A 214 41.52 -24.22 -12.49
C ARG A 214 40.65 -24.58 -11.28
N ILE A 215 41.23 -24.60 -10.07
CA ILE A 215 40.50 -24.80 -8.81
C ILE A 215 39.48 -23.66 -8.60
N ARG A 216 39.91 -22.39 -8.67
CA ARG A 216 38.97 -21.24 -8.56
C ARG A 216 37.86 -21.26 -9.62
N TYR A 217 38.13 -21.75 -10.82
CA TYR A 217 37.12 -21.86 -11.87
C TYR A 217 36.07 -22.95 -11.55
N LYS A 218 36.49 -24.06 -10.93
CA LYS A 218 35.57 -25.09 -10.40
C LYS A 218 34.76 -24.58 -9.22
N GLU A 219 35.39 -23.88 -8.28
CA GLU A 219 34.71 -23.25 -7.14
C GLU A 219 33.62 -22.29 -7.62
N LYS A 220 33.94 -21.39 -8.56
CA LYS A 220 32.93 -20.51 -9.19
C LYS A 220 31.85 -21.24 -9.98
N SER A 221 32.16 -22.37 -10.63
CA SER A 221 31.14 -23.20 -11.28
C SER A 221 30.15 -23.75 -10.25
N HIS A 222 30.66 -24.26 -9.13
CA HIS A 222 29.84 -24.78 -8.04
C HIS A 222 29.04 -23.69 -7.31
N GLU A 223 29.61 -22.49 -7.13
CA GLU A 223 28.87 -21.32 -6.64
C GLU A 223 27.72 -20.94 -7.59
N LEU A 224 27.97 -20.90 -8.90
CA LEU A 224 26.94 -20.63 -9.91
C LEU A 224 25.86 -21.71 -9.95
N GLU A 225 26.22 -23.00 -9.87
CA GLU A 225 25.27 -24.11 -9.79
C GLU A 225 24.40 -24.04 -8.53
N SER A 226 25.00 -23.71 -7.38
CA SER A 226 24.29 -23.49 -6.11
C SER A 226 23.33 -22.28 -6.18
N LEU A 227 23.75 -21.17 -6.79
CA LEU A 227 22.92 -19.99 -6.96
C LEU A 227 21.76 -20.26 -7.94
N ASN A 228 22.01 -21.05 -8.99
CA ASN A 228 20.99 -21.44 -9.96
C ASN A 228 19.94 -22.37 -9.33
N LEU A 229 20.36 -23.30 -8.45
CA LEU A 229 19.43 -24.13 -7.67
C LEU A 229 18.57 -23.30 -6.71
N GLN A 230 19.12 -22.26 -6.09
CA GLN A 230 18.33 -21.33 -5.26
C GLN A 230 17.33 -20.51 -6.09
N LEU A 231 17.71 -20.11 -7.31
CA LEU A 231 16.82 -19.43 -8.26
C LEU A 231 15.66 -20.35 -8.69
N GLU A 232 15.95 -21.61 -9.02
CA GLU A 232 14.97 -22.63 -9.37
C GLU A 232 13.94 -22.83 -8.23
N GLN A 233 14.43 -23.03 -7.00
CA GLN A 233 13.58 -23.15 -5.80
C GLN A 233 12.71 -21.92 -5.56
N ALA A 234 13.27 -20.70 -5.69
CA ALA A 234 12.53 -19.46 -5.57
C ALA A 234 11.44 -19.33 -6.66
N SER A 235 11.71 -19.83 -7.88
CA SER A 235 10.74 -19.84 -8.98
C SER A 235 9.58 -20.81 -8.71
N GLU A 236 9.85 -21.99 -8.13
CA GLU A 236 8.80 -22.92 -7.68
C GLU A 236 7.92 -22.33 -6.57
N PHE A 237 8.54 -21.69 -5.56
CA PHE A 237 7.80 -21.02 -4.49
C PHE A 237 6.90 -19.92 -5.05
N LYS A 238 7.39 -19.15 -6.03
CA LYS A 238 6.58 -18.14 -6.73
C LYS A 238 5.41 -18.78 -7.50
N SER A 239 5.60 -19.92 -8.19
CA SER A 239 4.50 -20.62 -8.87
C SER A 239 3.43 -21.07 -7.88
N LYS A 240 3.83 -21.70 -6.77
CA LYS A 240 2.93 -22.17 -5.71
C LYS A 240 2.13 -21.02 -5.08
N ILE A 241 2.75 -19.85 -4.88
CA ILE A 241 2.06 -18.64 -4.40
C ILE A 241 1.07 -18.11 -5.44
N MET A 242 1.43 -18.07 -6.73
CA MET A 242 0.51 -17.63 -7.79
C MET A 242 -0.68 -18.59 -7.97
N GLU A 243 -0.47 -19.89 -7.82
CA GLU A 243 -1.53 -20.91 -7.83
C GLU A 243 -2.47 -20.74 -6.64
N ALA A 244 -1.94 -20.58 -5.42
CA ALA A 244 -2.74 -20.32 -4.22
C ALA A 244 -3.53 -18.99 -4.30
N GLN A 245 -2.93 -17.95 -4.86
CA GLN A 245 -3.62 -16.67 -5.10
C GLN A 245 -4.73 -16.82 -6.16
N SER A 246 -4.54 -17.70 -7.16
CA SER A 246 -5.55 -18.01 -8.17
C SER A 246 -6.72 -18.82 -7.59
N SER A 247 -6.47 -19.81 -6.72
CA SER A 247 -7.53 -20.57 -6.06
C SER A 247 -8.34 -19.68 -5.10
N LEU A 248 -7.66 -18.87 -4.27
CA LEU A 248 -8.31 -17.95 -3.34
C LEU A 248 -9.19 -16.93 -4.07
N LYS A 249 -8.74 -16.43 -5.23
CA LYS A 249 -9.54 -15.51 -6.06
C LYS A 249 -10.80 -16.18 -6.62
N LYS A 250 -10.72 -17.44 -7.06
CA LYS A 250 -11.88 -18.21 -7.54
C LYS A 250 -12.89 -18.49 -6.41
N GLU A 251 -12.39 -18.79 -5.22
CA GLU A 251 -13.21 -19.04 -4.04
C GLU A 251 -13.94 -17.76 -3.59
N LEU A 252 -13.25 -16.61 -3.62
CA LEU A 252 -13.84 -15.29 -3.37
C LEU A 252 -14.91 -14.90 -4.41
N GLU A 253 -14.72 -15.22 -5.69
CA GLU A 253 -15.77 -15.04 -6.72
C GLU A 253 -16.96 -16.00 -6.51
N LYS A 254 -16.71 -17.26 -6.10
CA LYS A 254 -17.76 -18.23 -5.77
C LYS A 254 -18.63 -17.75 -4.60
N VAL A 255 -18.01 -17.30 -3.50
CA VAL A 255 -18.72 -16.76 -2.32
C VAL A 255 -19.50 -15.50 -2.66
N LYS A 256 -18.97 -14.62 -3.52
CA LYS A 256 -19.72 -13.44 -3.99
C LYS A 256 -20.97 -13.81 -4.79
N ARG A 257 -20.90 -14.82 -5.65
CA ARG A 257 -22.05 -15.34 -6.39
C ARG A 257 -23.09 -15.95 -5.44
N GLU A 258 -22.67 -16.77 -4.48
CA GLU A 258 -23.59 -17.40 -3.49
C GLU A 258 -24.26 -16.35 -2.61
N LYS A 259 -23.55 -15.28 -2.23
CA LYS A 259 -24.14 -14.13 -1.54
C LYS A 259 -25.18 -13.39 -2.41
N GLN A 260 -24.94 -13.24 -3.71
CA GLN A 260 -25.86 -12.58 -4.63
C GLN A 260 -27.14 -13.42 -4.82
N GLU A 261 -26.99 -14.72 -5.08
CA GLU A 261 -28.11 -15.67 -5.21
C GLU A 261 -28.97 -15.72 -3.93
N ALA A 262 -28.35 -15.66 -2.75
CA ALA A 262 -29.07 -15.59 -1.47
C ALA A 262 -29.78 -14.25 -1.23
N LEU A 263 -29.35 -13.17 -1.90
CA LEU A 263 -29.99 -11.84 -1.81
C LEU A 263 -31.19 -11.78 -2.76
N GLU A 264 -31.03 -12.29 -3.98
CA GLU A 264 -32.12 -12.44 -4.97
C GLU A 264 -33.23 -13.36 -4.42
N ALA A 265 -32.89 -14.52 -3.84
CA ALA A 265 -33.88 -15.40 -3.20
C ALA A 265 -34.59 -14.75 -1.99
N LYS A 266 -33.98 -13.75 -1.35
CA LYS A 266 -34.61 -12.99 -0.26
C LYS A 266 -35.58 -11.93 -0.79
N GLU A 267 -35.29 -11.31 -1.93
CA GLU A 267 -36.23 -10.43 -2.63
C GLU A 267 -37.43 -11.23 -3.14
N GLU A 268 -37.22 -12.41 -3.75
CA GLU A 268 -38.31 -13.32 -4.15
C GLU A 268 -39.18 -13.77 -2.95
N MET A 269 -38.57 -14.06 -1.79
CA MET A 269 -39.34 -14.35 -0.56
C MET A 269 -40.16 -13.14 -0.06
N ALA A 270 -39.68 -11.92 -0.25
CA ALA A 270 -40.43 -10.72 0.11
C ALA A 270 -41.64 -10.51 -0.82
N ASP A 271 -41.44 -10.64 -2.13
CA ASP A 271 -42.53 -10.59 -3.11
C ASP A 271 -43.58 -11.68 -2.83
N ILE A 272 -43.17 -12.91 -2.49
CA ILE A 272 -44.09 -13.99 -2.10
C ILE A 272 -44.85 -13.62 -0.81
N ALA A 273 -44.19 -13.03 0.19
CA ALA A 273 -44.84 -12.58 1.42
C ALA A 273 -45.90 -11.49 1.16
N ASP A 274 -45.60 -10.51 0.32
CA ASP A 274 -46.55 -9.47 -0.10
C ASP A 274 -47.75 -10.08 -0.84
N THR A 275 -47.53 -11.06 -1.73
CA THR A 275 -48.66 -11.77 -2.39
C THR A 275 -49.49 -12.60 -1.42
N LEU A 276 -48.86 -13.16 -0.37
CA LEU A 276 -49.56 -13.90 0.68
C LEU A 276 -50.41 -12.95 1.54
N GLU A 277 -49.89 -11.77 1.91
CA GLU A 277 -50.63 -10.74 2.65
C GLU A 277 -51.87 -10.27 1.86
N MET A 278 -51.72 -10.00 0.56
CA MET A 278 -52.84 -9.69 -0.33
C MET A 278 -53.87 -10.83 -0.38
N ALA A 279 -53.42 -12.08 -0.53
CA ALA A 279 -54.31 -13.24 -0.57
C ALA A 279 -55.03 -13.49 0.77
N THR A 280 -54.40 -13.18 1.91
CA THR A 280 -55.07 -13.25 3.23
C THR A 280 -56.13 -12.17 3.40
N LEU A 281 -55.91 -10.95 2.90
CA LEU A 281 -56.92 -9.88 2.94
C LEU A 281 -58.14 -10.20 2.05
N ASP A 282 -57.93 -10.75 0.85
CA ASP A 282 -59.01 -11.20 -0.03
C ASP A 282 -59.79 -12.37 0.61
N LYS A 283 -59.11 -13.26 1.36
CA LYS A 283 -59.74 -14.32 2.13
C LYS A 283 -60.58 -13.76 3.29
N GLU A 284 -60.04 -12.84 4.09
CA GLU A 284 -60.78 -12.21 5.21
C GLU A 284 -62.03 -11.46 4.71
N MET A 285 -61.94 -10.72 3.60
CA MET A 285 -63.11 -10.08 2.99
C MET A 285 -64.14 -11.08 2.44
N ALA A 286 -63.70 -12.26 1.98
CA ALA A 286 -64.60 -13.33 1.56
C ALA A 286 -65.28 -14.00 2.76
N GLU A 287 -64.58 -14.18 3.88
CA GLU A 287 -65.11 -14.71 5.14
C GLU A 287 -66.14 -13.75 5.77
N GLU A 288 -65.83 -12.44 5.89
CA GLU A 288 -66.80 -11.43 6.39
C GLU A 288 -68.08 -11.39 5.54
N LYS A 289 -67.94 -11.55 4.22
CA LYS A 289 -69.06 -11.61 3.29
C LYS A 289 -69.85 -12.92 3.37
N ALA A 290 -69.21 -14.03 3.71
CA ALA A 290 -69.89 -15.30 3.96
C ALA A 290 -70.68 -15.24 5.27
N GLU A 291 -70.08 -14.69 6.35
CA GLU A 291 -70.75 -14.46 7.63
C GLU A 291 -71.97 -13.53 7.49
N SER A 292 -71.86 -12.44 6.71
CA SER A 292 -72.99 -11.54 6.48
C SER A 292 -74.14 -12.22 5.72
N LEU A 293 -73.83 -13.01 4.68
CA LEU A 293 -74.83 -13.79 3.94
C LEU A 293 -75.45 -14.91 4.79
N GLN A 294 -74.69 -15.54 5.69
CA GLN A 294 -75.21 -16.53 6.62
C GLN A 294 -76.18 -15.88 7.62
N LYS A 295 -75.83 -14.71 8.15
CA LYS A 295 -76.70 -13.94 9.06
C LYS A 295 -77.99 -13.45 8.39
N ASP A 296 -77.94 -13.11 7.11
CA ASP A 296 -79.13 -12.77 6.32
C ASP A 296 -80.01 -14.00 6.05
N LEU A 297 -79.39 -15.18 5.88
CA LEU A 297 -80.09 -16.46 5.72
C LEU A 297 -80.75 -16.92 7.03
N GLU A 298 -80.09 -16.78 8.18
CA GLU A 298 -80.66 -17.05 9.51
C GLU A 298 -81.88 -16.13 9.77
N GLN A 299 -81.77 -14.82 9.49
CA GLN A 299 -82.92 -13.89 9.57
C GLN A 299 -84.05 -14.21 8.57
N ALA A 300 -83.76 -14.91 7.47
CA ALA A 300 -84.80 -15.36 6.55
C ALA A 300 -85.48 -16.65 7.07
N GLN A 301 -84.72 -17.53 7.73
CA GLN A 301 -85.24 -18.73 8.39
C GLN A 301 -86.13 -18.38 9.59
N GLU A 302 -85.71 -17.46 10.47
CA GLU A 302 -86.53 -16.97 11.59
C GLU A 302 -87.90 -16.47 11.12
N ARG A 303 -87.95 -15.69 10.03
CA ARG A 303 -89.22 -15.21 9.42
C ARG A 303 -90.07 -16.33 8.83
N ILE A 304 -89.46 -17.41 8.35
CA ILE A 304 -90.21 -18.60 7.89
C ILE A 304 -90.81 -19.32 9.09
N GLU A 305 -90.05 -19.53 10.16
CA GLU A 305 -90.54 -20.15 11.41
C GLU A 305 -91.67 -19.34 12.07
N GLU A 306 -91.58 -18.00 12.06
CA GLU A 306 -92.66 -17.10 12.48
C GLU A 306 -93.95 -17.34 11.66
N LEU A 307 -93.86 -17.35 10.33
CA LEU A 307 -95.00 -17.56 9.43
C LEU A 307 -95.56 -18.99 9.51
N GLU A 308 -94.72 -20.00 9.76
CA GLU A 308 -95.15 -21.39 9.97
C GLU A 308 -95.92 -21.54 11.30
N MET A 309 -95.49 -20.84 12.37
CA MET A 309 -96.25 -20.76 13.62
C MET A 309 -97.61 -20.06 13.42
N GLU A 310 -97.67 -18.95 12.67
CA GLU A 310 -98.95 -18.29 12.34
C GLU A 310 -99.91 -19.25 11.61
N ILE A 311 -99.41 -20.04 10.66
CA ILE A 311 -100.19 -21.06 9.94
C ILE A 311 -100.69 -22.15 10.89
N GLU A 312 -99.88 -22.61 11.83
CA GLU A 312 -100.27 -23.70 12.75
C GLU A 312 -101.32 -23.23 13.77
N ILE A 313 -101.22 -21.99 14.25
CA ILE A 313 -102.25 -21.36 15.08
C ILE A 313 -103.58 -21.31 14.31
N LEU A 314 -103.58 -20.84 13.06
CA LEU A 314 -104.79 -20.78 12.22
C LEU A 314 -105.40 -22.16 11.93
N LYS A 315 -104.60 -23.24 11.84
CA LYS A 315 -105.12 -24.62 11.75
C LYS A 315 -105.78 -25.07 13.05
N SER A 316 -105.21 -24.74 14.20
CA SER A 316 -105.79 -25.10 15.50
C SER A 316 -107.18 -24.45 15.70
N GLU A 317 -107.34 -23.18 15.31
CA GLU A 317 -108.62 -22.45 15.35
C GLU A 317 -109.70 -23.00 14.37
N LEU A 318 -109.28 -23.76 13.36
CA LEU A 318 -110.15 -24.49 12.45
C LEU A 318 -110.55 -25.87 12.99
N SER A 319 -109.66 -26.52 13.76
CA SER A 319 -109.90 -27.84 14.37
C SER A 319 -111.00 -27.79 15.45
N ASP A 320 -111.00 -26.76 16.29
CA ASP A 320 -111.95 -26.62 17.41
C ASP A 320 -113.42 -26.38 17.01
N LYS A 321 -113.75 -26.40 15.71
CA LYS A 321 -115.11 -26.14 15.18
C LYS A 321 -115.84 -27.36 14.63
N SER A 322 -115.27 -28.56 14.63
CA SER A 322 -115.94 -29.74 14.03
C SER A 322 -115.92 -31.01 14.89
N GLU A 323 -116.79 -31.10 15.89
CA GLU A 323 -117.26 -32.41 16.38
C GLU A 323 -118.64 -32.34 17.10
N GLY A 324 -119.55 -33.28 16.76
CA GLY A 324 -120.83 -33.48 17.47
C GLY A 324 -121.89 -34.33 16.74
N ILE A 325 -122.63 -35.15 17.52
CA ILE A 325 -123.90 -35.87 17.21
C ILE A 325 -123.72 -37.15 16.32
N THR A 326 -124.08 -38.40 16.73
CA THR A 326 -125.43 -38.94 17.08
C THR A 326 -125.40 -40.18 18.06
N THR A 327 -126.48 -40.99 18.17
CA THR A 327 -127.16 -41.23 19.48
C THR A 327 -128.19 -42.42 19.49
N GLN A 328 -128.48 -43.07 20.66
CA GLN A 328 -129.70 -43.88 21.06
C GLN A 328 -129.92 -45.34 20.51
N VAL A 329 -130.70 -46.31 21.09
CA VAL A 329 -131.32 -46.55 22.45
C VAL A 329 -131.72 -48.05 22.71
N GLU A 330 -132.19 -48.36 23.93
CA GLU A 330 -132.74 -49.61 24.55
C GLU A 330 -134.08 -50.15 23.92
N GLY A 331 -134.77 -51.25 24.30
CA GLY A 331 -134.66 -52.31 25.33
C GLY A 331 -135.95 -53.20 25.46
N GLU A 332 -135.87 -54.31 26.24
CA GLU A 332 -136.93 -55.18 26.85
C GLU A 332 -138.02 -55.95 26.03
N ASP A 333 -138.39 -57.16 26.50
CA ASP A 333 -139.59 -57.95 26.10
C ASP A 333 -140.04 -58.97 27.20
N GLY A 334 -141.32 -59.39 27.23
CA GLY A 334 -141.97 -59.95 28.43
C GLY A 334 -142.79 -61.27 28.34
N GLN A 335 -142.26 -62.33 28.97
CA GLN A 335 -142.92 -63.52 29.60
C GLN A 335 -143.89 -64.47 28.82
N PRO A 336 -143.64 -65.82 28.81
CA PRO A 336 -144.52 -66.80 28.12
C PRO A 336 -144.92 -68.08 28.92
N MET A 337 -146.13 -68.63 28.72
CA MET A 337 -146.38 -70.09 28.97
C MET A 337 -147.67 -70.71 28.38
N THR A 338 -147.52 -71.79 27.58
CA THR A 338 -148.39 -73.00 27.62
C THR A 338 -147.54 -74.29 27.46
N PHE A 339 -146.59 -74.40 28.38
CA PHE A 339 -145.84 -75.55 28.93
C PHE A 339 -145.49 -76.86 28.16
N LYS A 340 -146.19 -77.33 27.10
CA LYS A 340 -145.86 -78.61 26.44
C LYS A 340 -145.34 -78.48 25.00
N MET A 341 -145.89 -77.55 24.21
CA MET A 341 -145.19 -77.05 23.01
C MET A 341 -143.89 -76.32 23.42
N LYS A 342 -143.93 -75.62 24.57
CA LYS A 342 -142.76 -74.95 25.17
C LYS A 342 -141.61 -75.91 25.51
N GLN A 343 -141.82 -77.22 25.69
CA GLN A 343 -140.74 -78.16 26.03
C GLN A 343 -139.93 -78.60 24.79
N ILE A 344 -140.60 -78.87 23.67
CA ILE A 344 -139.95 -79.20 22.39
C ILE A 344 -139.41 -77.93 21.71
N LEU A 345 -140.10 -76.80 21.85
CA LEU A 345 -139.52 -75.50 21.53
C LEU A 345 -138.34 -75.18 22.45
N GLN A 346 -138.39 -75.42 23.77
CA GLN A 346 -137.20 -75.24 24.63
C GLN A 346 -136.04 -76.17 24.28
N GLN A 347 -136.27 -77.39 23.77
CA GLN A 347 -135.15 -78.23 23.32
C GLN A 347 -134.56 -77.71 22.00
N ASN A 348 -135.39 -77.30 21.03
CA ASN A 348 -134.91 -76.67 19.81
C ASN A 348 -134.26 -75.30 20.06
N ASP A 349 -134.82 -74.49 20.95
CA ASP A 349 -134.30 -73.18 21.33
C ASP A 349 -133.06 -73.34 22.20
N LYS A 350 -132.96 -74.33 23.10
CA LYS A 350 -131.69 -74.65 23.77
C LYS A 350 -130.62 -75.09 22.78
N LEU A 351 -130.97 -75.87 21.75
CA LEU A 351 -130.03 -76.25 20.69
C LEU A 351 -129.61 -75.05 19.83
N LYS A 352 -130.55 -74.19 19.41
CA LYS A 352 -130.27 -72.92 18.74
C LYS A 352 -129.43 -72.00 19.62
N ASP A 353 -129.71 -71.89 20.91
CA ASP A 353 -129.02 -71.03 21.87
C ASP A 353 -127.63 -71.57 22.22
N THR A 354 -127.43 -72.90 22.21
CA THR A 354 -126.08 -73.48 22.19
C THR A 354 -125.36 -73.25 20.87
N LEU A 355 -126.05 -73.24 19.73
CA LEU A 355 -125.48 -72.93 18.41
C LEU A 355 -125.13 -71.44 18.27
N VAL A 356 -125.94 -70.54 18.84
CA VAL A 356 -125.67 -69.11 18.95
C VAL A 356 -124.50 -68.88 19.89
N ARG A 357 -124.48 -69.48 21.09
CA ARG A 357 -123.30 -69.43 21.97
C ARG A 357 -122.06 -70.04 21.32
N LEU A 358 -122.16 -71.11 20.53
CA LEU A 358 -121.02 -71.66 19.79
C LEU A 358 -120.56 -70.72 18.66
N ARG A 359 -121.50 -70.07 17.96
CA ARG A 359 -121.21 -69.04 16.93
C ARG A 359 -120.54 -67.82 17.55
N ASP A 360 -121.03 -67.37 18.70
CA ASP A 360 -120.57 -66.16 19.36
C ASP A 360 -119.25 -66.42 20.11
N LEU A 361 -119.04 -67.61 20.68
CA LEU A 361 -117.72 -68.08 21.13
C LEU A 361 -116.74 -68.20 19.96
N SER A 362 -117.16 -68.78 18.82
CA SER A 362 -116.31 -68.86 17.62
C SER A 362 -115.99 -67.48 17.04
N ALA A 363 -116.93 -66.52 17.10
CA ALA A 363 -116.71 -65.14 16.74
C ALA A 363 -115.77 -64.43 17.74
N HIS A 364 -115.90 -64.71 19.03
CA HIS A 364 -115.02 -64.19 20.08
C HIS A 364 -113.60 -64.73 19.93
N GLU A 365 -113.40 -66.05 19.81
CA GLU A 365 -112.09 -66.65 19.51
C GLU A 365 -111.48 -66.11 18.22
N LYS A 366 -112.30 -65.88 17.18
CA LYS A 366 -111.82 -65.28 15.93
C LYS A 366 -111.39 -63.83 16.14
N HIS A 367 -112.14 -63.06 16.94
CA HIS A 367 -111.80 -61.68 17.28
C HIS A 367 -110.56 -61.60 18.18
N GLU A 368 -110.40 -62.48 19.17
CA GLU A 368 -109.18 -62.59 19.97
C GLU A 368 -107.97 -62.97 19.12
N LYS A 369 -108.09 -63.99 18.24
CA LYS A 369 -107.00 -64.35 17.31
C LYS A 369 -106.66 -63.19 16.37
N GLN A 370 -107.64 -62.43 15.90
CA GLN A 370 -107.42 -61.26 15.06
C GLN A 370 -106.76 -60.10 15.84
N LYS A 371 -107.09 -59.92 17.13
CA LYS A 371 -106.47 -58.96 18.03
C LYS A 371 -105.01 -59.33 18.33
N LEU A 372 -104.75 -60.60 18.66
CA LEU A 372 -103.40 -61.15 18.87
C LEU A 372 -102.52 -61.07 17.61
N LEU A 373 -103.09 -61.29 16.43
CA LEU A 373 -102.38 -61.08 15.16
C LEU A 373 -102.01 -59.60 14.96
N LYS A 374 -102.93 -58.68 15.24
CA LYS A 374 -102.66 -57.24 15.15
C LYS A 374 -101.60 -56.78 16.16
N GLU A 375 -101.67 -57.26 17.40
CA GLU A 375 -100.65 -56.99 18.43
C GLU A 375 -99.27 -57.57 18.04
N PHE A 376 -99.24 -58.73 17.37
CA PHE A 376 -98.01 -59.33 16.84
C PHE A 376 -97.45 -58.53 15.65
N GLU A 377 -98.30 -58.09 14.72
CA GLU A 377 -97.93 -57.21 13.59
C GLU A 377 -97.38 -55.86 14.09
N GLU A 378 -98.02 -55.25 15.09
CA GLU A 378 -97.54 -54.03 15.76
C GLU A 378 -96.17 -54.24 16.42
N LYS A 379 -95.98 -55.35 17.16
CA LYS A 379 -94.69 -55.67 17.78
C LYS A 379 -93.59 -56.01 16.76
N ASN A 380 -93.94 -56.62 15.63
CA ASN A 380 -92.98 -56.83 14.54
C ASN A 380 -92.56 -55.50 13.90
N ALA A 381 -93.50 -54.56 13.71
CA ALA A 381 -93.21 -53.23 13.20
C ALA A 381 -92.34 -52.41 14.18
N GLU A 382 -92.56 -52.52 15.50
CA GLU A 382 -91.66 -51.95 16.52
C GLU A 382 -90.25 -52.55 16.43
N PHE A 383 -90.14 -53.87 16.29
CA PHE A 383 -88.85 -54.57 16.16
C PHE A 383 -88.08 -54.13 14.90
N ASP A 384 -88.76 -54.01 13.76
CA ASP A 384 -88.18 -53.48 12.52
C ASP A 384 -87.72 -52.01 12.66
N GLN A 385 -88.40 -51.20 13.46
CA GLN A 385 -87.96 -49.83 13.78
C GLN A 385 -86.71 -49.83 14.66
N VAL A 386 -86.66 -50.70 15.68
CA VAL A 386 -85.48 -50.85 16.55
C VAL A 386 -84.26 -51.36 15.78
N ILE A 387 -84.43 -52.30 14.84
CA ILE A 387 -83.35 -52.73 13.93
C ILE A 387 -82.83 -51.54 13.11
N LYS A 388 -83.73 -50.79 12.45
CA LYS A 388 -83.34 -49.61 11.66
C LYS A 388 -82.65 -48.53 12.50
N ALA A 389 -83.03 -48.34 13.75
CA ALA A 389 -82.36 -47.44 14.68
C ALA A 389 -80.96 -47.98 15.09
N ASN A 390 -80.84 -49.28 15.34
CA ASN A 390 -79.58 -49.93 15.68
C ASN A 390 -78.58 -49.85 14.51
N ASP A 391 -79.02 -50.07 13.28
CA ASP A 391 -78.16 -49.98 12.10
C ASP A 391 -77.72 -48.54 11.81
N LYS A 392 -78.58 -47.53 12.01
CA LYS A 392 -78.19 -46.11 11.96
C LYS A 392 -77.17 -45.74 13.05
N LEU A 393 -77.30 -46.30 14.24
CA LEU A 393 -76.32 -46.09 15.31
C LEU A 393 -74.98 -46.76 14.99
N LYS A 394 -74.98 -47.95 14.38
CA LYS A 394 -73.76 -48.60 13.89
C LYS A 394 -73.08 -47.77 12.80
N THR A 395 -73.79 -47.29 11.78
CA THR A 395 -73.16 -46.43 10.75
C THR A 395 -72.57 -45.18 11.37
N ARG A 396 -73.25 -44.57 12.34
CA ARG A 396 -72.73 -43.39 13.04
C ARG A 396 -71.52 -43.68 13.94
N ILE A 397 -71.43 -44.88 14.52
CA ILE A 397 -70.24 -45.34 15.26
C ILE A 397 -69.07 -45.52 14.28
N ASN A 398 -69.28 -46.22 13.15
CA ASN A 398 -68.24 -46.40 12.15
C ASN A 398 -67.72 -45.06 11.58
N GLU A 399 -68.61 -44.11 11.28
CA GLU A 399 -68.23 -42.74 10.86
C GLU A 399 -67.38 -42.02 11.91
N MET A 400 -67.68 -42.20 13.21
CA MET A 400 -66.91 -41.61 14.31
C MET A 400 -65.56 -42.32 14.51
N GLU A 401 -65.49 -43.63 14.28
CA GLU A 401 -64.25 -44.40 14.32
C GLU A 401 -63.32 -43.99 13.17
N GLU A 402 -63.83 -43.84 11.95
CA GLU A 402 -63.09 -43.33 10.78
C GLU A 402 -62.55 -41.91 11.03
N GLN A 403 -63.38 -41.01 11.58
CA GLN A 403 -62.93 -39.66 11.97
C GLN A 403 -61.87 -39.66 13.08
N MET A 404 -61.90 -40.62 14.01
CA MET A 404 -60.85 -40.76 15.03
C MET A 404 -59.54 -41.27 14.43
N GLU A 405 -59.58 -42.19 13.47
CA GLU A 405 -58.39 -42.67 12.75
C GLU A 405 -57.75 -41.56 11.89
N GLU A 406 -58.56 -40.76 11.18
CA GLU A 406 -58.07 -39.59 10.44
C GLU A 406 -57.39 -38.56 11.37
N LEU A 407 -58.05 -38.20 12.48
CA LEU A 407 -57.50 -37.26 13.46
C LEU A 407 -56.22 -37.79 14.13
N HIS A 408 -56.12 -39.09 14.40
CA HIS A 408 -54.88 -39.70 14.89
C HIS A 408 -53.75 -39.57 13.87
N GLY A 409 -54.02 -39.84 12.59
CA GLY A 409 -53.04 -39.67 11.51
C GLY A 409 -52.54 -38.21 11.36
N TYR A 410 -53.42 -37.23 11.56
CA TYR A 410 -53.02 -35.81 11.59
C TYR A 410 -52.12 -35.47 12.79
N VAL A 411 -52.38 -36.05 13.97
CA VAL A 411 -51.52 -35.86 15.15
C VAL A 411 -50.14 -36.50 14.95
N ASP A 412 -50.08 -37.73 14.43
CA ASP A 412 -48.80 -38.40 14.15
C ASP A 412 -47.96 -37.63 13.12
N ALA A 413 -48.60 -37.08 12.07
CA ALA A 413 -47.94 -36.25 11.08
C ALA A 413 -47.44 -34.91 11.67
N ALA A 414 -48.20 -34.30 12.58
CA ALA A 414 -47.80 -33.08 13.28
C ALA A 414 -46.59 -33.33 14.21
N LEU A 415 -46.58 -34.44 14.95
CA LEU A 415 -45.45 -34.84 15.80
C LEU A 415 -44.18 -35.09 14.98
N GLY A 416 -44.28 -35.77 13.83
CA GLY A 416 -43.14 -35.95 12.93
C GLY A 416 -42.61 -34.64 12.32
N ALA A 417 -43.48 -33.65 12.10
CA ALA A 417 -43.07 -32.32 11.68
C ALA A 417 -42.39 -31.52 12.81
N GLU A 418 -42.82 -31.70 14.07
CA GLU A 418 -42.20 -31.11 15.26
C GLU A 418 -40.77 -31.65 15.47
N GLU A 419 -40.55 -32.96 15.38
CA GLU A 419 -39.21 -33.57 15.46
C GLU A 419 -38.26 -33.06 14.34
N MET A 420 -38.77 -32.88 13.12
CA MET A 420 -37.99 -32.27 12.03
C MET A 420 -37.68 -30.79 12.27
N ALA A 421 -38.62 -30.03 12.86
CA ALA A 421 -38.38 -28.64 13.21
C ALA A 421 -37.36 -28.50 14.35
N GLU A 422 -37.41 -29.37 15.37
CA GLU A 422 -36.43 -29.39 16.46
C GLU A 422 -35.03 -29.74 15.95
N THR A 423 -34.90 -30.79 15.12
CA THR A 423 -33.60 -31.19 14.55
C THR A 423 -33.01 -30.14 13.61
N LEU A 424 -33.83 -29.48 12.79
CA LEU A 424 -33.39 -28.34 11.96
C LEU A 424 -33.03 -27.12 12.83
N GLY A 425 -33.76 -26.86 13.91
CA GLY A 425 -33.45 -25.81 14.88
C GLY A 425 -32.10 -26.03 15.57
N GLN A 426 -31.83 -27.27 15.98
CA GLN A 426 -30.55 -27.64 16.58
C GLN A 426 -29.39 -27.54 15.56
N GLN A 427 -29.60 -27.97 14.30
CA GLN A 427 -28.61 -27.79 13.24
C GLN A 427 -28.34 -26.31 12.96
N LYS A 428 -29.38 -25.48 12.86
CA LYS A 428 -29.26 -24.03 12.69
C LYS A 428 -28.43 -23.41 13.81
N LEU A 429 -28.72 -23.74 15.08
CA LEU A 429 -27.94 -23.24 16.23
C LEU A 429 -26.46 -23.62 16.12
N THR A 430 -26.14 -24.88 15.77
CA THR A 430 -24.74 -25.30 15.59
C THR A 430 -24.04 -24.62 14.41
N LEU A 431 -24.78 -24.22 13.36
CA LEU A 431 -24.23 -23.45 12.25
C LEU A 431 -24.02 -21.98 12.63
N GLU A 432 -24.93 -21.38 13.42
CA GLU A 432 -24.78 -20.02 13.95
C GLU A 432 -23.55 -19.93 14.88
N ASP A 433 -23.37 -20.88 15.79
CA ASP A 433 -22.15 -20.99 16.62
C ASP A 433 -20.89 -21.15 15.75
N LYS A 434 -20.94 -21.98 14.70
CA LYS A 434 -19.79 -22.20 13.81
C LYS A 434 -19.45 -20.98 12.95
N ILE A 435 -20.45 -20.23 12.50
CA ILE A 435 -20.27 -18.95 11.80
C ILE A 435 -19.57 -17.97 12.74
N LYS A 436 -20.04 -17.86 13.99
CA LYS A 436 -19.45 -16.97 14.98
C LYS A 436 -17.98 -17.31 15.30
N GLU A 437 -17.65 -18.59 15.47
CA GLU A 437 -16.25 -19.04 15.63
C GLU A 437 -15.37 -18.66 14.43
N LEU A 438 -15.93 -18.72 13.20
CA LEU A 438 -15.21 -18.34 11.98
C LEU A 438 -15.07 -16.82 11.85
N GLU A 439 -16.07 -16.03 12.26
CA GLU A 439 -16.00 -14.57 12.32
C GLU A 439 -14.93 -14.11 13.33
N GLU A 440 -14.88 -14.71 14.52
CA GLU A 440 -13.83 -14.46 15.52
C GLU A 440 -12.43 -14.82 14.97
N ALA A 441 -12.28 -15.96 14.31
CA ALA A 441 -11.01 -16.35 13.67
C ALA A 441 -10.60 -15.45 12.49
N VAL A 442 -11.55 -14.89 11.74
CA VAL A 442 -11.27 -13.91 10.68
C VAL A 442 -10.76 -12.60 11.27
N MET A 443 -11.36 -12.10 12.35
CA MET A 443 -10.86 -10.90 13.04
C MET A 443 -9.41 -11.08 13.54
N GLU A 444 -9.08 -12.23 14.15
CA GLU A 444 -7.70 -12.52 14.58
C GLU A 444 -6.69 -12.54 13.40
N LEU A 445 -7.12 -13.03 12.24
CA LEU A 445 -6.30 -13.03 11.02
C LEU A 445 -6.15 -11.63 10.40
N GLU A 446 -7.17 -10.79 10.48
CA GLU A 446 -7.11 -9.38 10.05
C GLU A 446 -6.18 -8.56 10.95
N GLU A 447 -6.24 -8.74 12.29
CA GLU A 447 -5.27 -8.13 13.22
C GLU A 447 -3.83 -8.59 12.93
N LEU A 448 -3.63 -9.89 12.65
CA LEU A 448 -2.32 -10.43 12.31
C LEU A 448 -1.82 -9.90 10.96
N GLN A 449 -2.71 -9.64 10.00
CA GLN A 449 -2.38 -9.00 8.73
C GLN A 449 -1.93 -7.55 8.98
N GLU A 450 -2.65 -6.76 9.80
CA GLU A 450 -2.24 -5.37 10.11
C GLU A 450 -0.83 -5.33 10.72
N VAL A 451 -0.53 -6.22 11.67
CA VAL A 451 0.81 -6.33 12.28
C VAL A 451 1.88 -6.73 11.26
N ASN A 452 1.55 -7.61 10.31
CA ASN A 452 2.47 -7.98 9.23
C ASN A 452 2.71 -6.80 8.27
N ASP A 453 1.68 -6.02 7.93
CA ASP A 453 1.78 -4.89 7.02
C ASP A 453 2.64 -3.77 7.65
N GLN A 454 2.43 -3.46 8.95
CA GLN A 454 3.30 -2.57 9.73
C GLN A 454 4.77 -3.06 9.75
N LEU A 455 5.00 -4.36 9.85
CA LEU A 455 6.35 -4.95 9.82
C LEU A 455 7.00 -4.83 8.43
N GLN A 456 6.22 -4.99 7.35
CA GLN A 456 6.71 -4.81 5.97
C GLN A 456 7.05 -3.34 5.69
N GLU A 457 6.27 -2.38 6.19
CA GLU A 457 6.61 -0.96 6.10
C GLU A 457 7.91 -0.66 6.85
N GLY A 458 8.08 -1.16 8.08
CA GLY A 458 9.33 -1.03 8.84
C GLY A 458 10.56 -1.62 8.15
N PHE A 459 10.44 -2.79 7.49
CA PHE A 459 11.52 -3.35 6.69
C PHE A 459 11.84 -2.52 5.44
N LYS A 460 10.82 -1.94 4.80
CA LYS A 460 10.98 -1.08 3.61
C LYS A 460 11.66 0.25 3.95
N GLU A 461 11.32 0.86 5.08
CA GLU A 461 12.04 2.02 5.62
C GLU A 461 13.50 1.67 5.92
N GLN A 462 13.76 0.53 6.58
CA GLN A 462 15.12 0.07 6.87
C GLN A 462 15.94 -0.21 5.60
N GLU A 463 15.33 -0.78 4.56
CA GLU A 463 15.98 -0.97 3.25
C GLU A 463 16.32 0.38 2.61
N GLN A 464 15.40 1.35 2.68
CA GLN A 464 15.61 2.70 2.16
C GLN A 464 16.73 3.45 2.89
N ASP A 465 16.85 3.27 4.21
CA ASP A 465 17.97 3.80 5.00
C ASP A 465 19.31 3.17 4.62
N PHE A 466 19.37 1.83 4.46
CA PHE A 466 20.59 1.16 4.02
C PHE A 466 20.99 1.54 2.58
N ARG A 467 20.03 1.78 1.68
CA ARG A 467 20.30 2.30 0.33
C ARG A 467 20.90 3.71 0.39
N GLN A 468 20.35 4.60 1.21
CA GLN A 468 20.90 5.94 1.44
C GLN A 468 22.31 5.90 2.04
N GLU A 469 22.57 5.02 3.01
CA GLU A 469 23.93 4.85 3.54
C GLU A 469 24.88 4.34 2.44
N LEU A 470 24.48 3.35 1.64
CA LEU A 470 25.27 2.81 0.53
C LEU A 470 25.66 3.91 -0.46
N ASP A 471 24.71 4.74 -0.89
CA ASP A 471 24.96 5.86 -1.82
C ASP A 471 25.93 6.88 -1.23
N MET A 472 25.79 7.19 0.06
CA MET A 472 26.72 8.06 0.78
C MET A 472 28.13 7.46 0.90
N LYS A 473 28.28 6.13 1.10
CA LYS A 473 29.60 5.47 1.07
C LYS A 473 30.18 5.46 -0.35
N ASN A 474 29.37 5.18 -1.37
CA ASN A 474 29.80 5.18 -2.78
C ASN A 474 30.34 6.56 -3.18
N LEU A 475 29.68 7.65 -2.77
CA LEU A 475 30.16 9.01 -3.00
C LEU A 475 31.47 9.29 -2.26
N GLN A 476 31.63 8.81 -1.01
CA GLN A 476 32.90 8.93 -0.26
C GLN A 476 34.04 8.14 -0.93
N VAL A 477 33.78 6.94 -1.45
CA VAL A 477 34.76 6.14 -2.21
C VAL A 477 35.17 6.87 -3.49
N TRP A 478 34.21 7.39 -4.25
CA TRP A 478 34.49 8.14 -5.48
C TRP A 478 35.32 9.41 -5.20
N GLU A 479 34.99 10.17 -4.15
CA GLU A 479 35.77 11.36 -3.80
C GLU A 479 37.19 11.00 -3.32
N ALA A 480 37.36 9.87 -2.62
CA ALA A 480 38.67 9.35 -2.22
C ALA A 480 39.50 8.84 -3.41
N GLN A 481 38.87 8.19 -4.39
CA GLN A 481 39.51 7.79 -5.66
C GLN A 481 40.01 9.03 -6.41
N ARG A 482 39.14 10.03 -6.63
CA ARG A 482 39.52 11.28 -7.31
C ARG A 482 40.65 12.04 -6.61
N LYS A 483 40.70 12.01 -5.27
CA LYS A 483 41.82 12.56 -4.48
C LYS A 483 43.11 11.76 -4.68
N THR A 484 43.01 10.44 -4.78
CA THR A 484 44.16 9.55 -5.04
C THR A 484 44.72 9.79 -6.44
N GLU A 485 43.87 9.85 -7.46
CA GLU A 485 44.25 10.17 -8.85
C GLU A 485 44.99 11.51 -8.94
N SER A 486 44.45 12.58 -8.33
CA SER A 486 45.10 13.89 -8.32
C SER A 486 46.46 13.90 -7.61
N VAL A 487 46.65 13.06 -6.58
CA VAL A 487 47.95 12.90 -5.91
C VAL A 487 48.92 12.09 -6.76
N LEU A 488 48.45 11.05 -7.47
CA LEU A 488 49.27 10.26 -8.40
C LEU A 488 49.73 11.11 -9.61
N GLU A 489 48.87 11.95 -10.16
CA GLU A 489 49.21 12.93 -11.20
C GLU A 489 50.29 13.90 -10.69
N SER A 490 50.09 14.50 -9.51
CA SER A 490 51.10 15.38 -8.91
C SER A 490 52.41 14.66 -8.53
N LEU A 491 52.38 13.34 -8.29
CA LEU A 491 53.58 12.54 -8.11
C LEU A 491 54.33 12.35 -9.43
N ALA A 492 53.62 11.98 -10.50
CA ALA A 492 54.19 11.81 -11.84
C ALA A 492 54.85 13.11 -12.36
N ASP A 493 54.20 14.27 -12.15
CA ASP A 493 54.79 15.58 -12.45
C ASP A 493 56.12 15.80 -11.69
N ARG A 494 56.15 15.47 -10.39
CA ARG A 494 57.36 15.60 -9.56
C ARG A 494 58.45 14.63 -9.98
N GLU A 495 58.10 13.40 -10.36
CA GLU A 495 59.06 12.42 -10.87
C GLU A 495 59.67 12.88 -12.20
N LEU A 496 58.87 13.42 -13.12
CA LEU A 496 59.37 14.03 -14.36
C LEU A 496 60.30 15.22 -14.08
N ILE A 497 59.93 16.10 -13.15
CA ILE A 497 60.77 17.22 -12.71
C ILE A 497 62.10 16.71 -12.11
N ILE A 498 62.07 15.65 -11.30
CA ILE A 498 63.28 15.03 -10.73
C ILE A 498 64.18 14.43 -11.83
N VAL A 499 63.61 13.79 -12.86
CA VAL A 499 64.38 13.29 -14.01
C VAL A 499 65.06 14.46 -14.73
N LYS A 500 64.34 15.54 -15.04
CA LYS A 500 64.92 16.74 -15.66
C LYS A 500 66.02 17.40 -14.81
N PHE A 501 65.84 17.45 -13.49
CA PHE A 501 66.91 17.94 -12.60
C PHE A 501 68.14 17.03 -12.59
N ARG A 502 67.98 15.71 -12.71
CA ARG A 502 69.11 14.77 -12.86
C ARG A 502 69.83 14.96 -14.18
N GLU A 503 69.11 15.11 -15.28
CA GLU A 503 69.68 15.41 -16.60
C GLU A 503 70.42 16.75 -16.59
N LEU A 504 69.83 17.80 -16.00
CA LEU A 504 70.49 19.09 -15.85
C LEU A 504 71.75 19.00 -14.98
N VAL A 505 71.72 18.28 -13.86
CA VAL A 505 72.90 18.07 -13.01
C VAL A 505 73.98 17.28 -13.75
N HIS A 506 73.60 16.23 -14.50
CA HIS A 506 74.53 15.49 -15.36
C HIS A 506 75.18 16.41 -16.40
N LYS A 507 74.36 17.21 -17.10
CA LYS A 507 74.85 18.16 -18.09
C LYS A 507 75.74 19.24 -17.46
N MET A 508 75.41 19.74 -16.26
CA MET A 508 76.29 20.69 -15.56
C MET A 508 77.56 20.02 -15.03
N GLN A 509 77.55 18.72 -14.74
CA GLN A 509 78.76 17.95 -14.40
C GLN A 509 79.64 17.73 -15.64
N GLU A 510 79.04 17.35 -16.78
CA GLU A 510 79.73 17.28 -18.08
C GLU A 510 80.26 18.64 -18.49
N GLU A 511 79.47 19.71 -18.44
CA GLU A 511 79.93 21.08 -18.72
C GLU A 511 80.98 21.55 -17.72
N ASN A 512 80.99 21.11 -16.45
CA ASN A 512 82.09 21.41 -15.52
C ASN A 512 83.34 20.58 -15.79
N GLN A 513 83.19 19.32 -16.21
CA GLN A 513 84.29 18.45 -16.57
C GLN A 513 84.92 18.90 -17.90
N GLU A 514 84.08 19.31 -18.84
CA GLU A 514 84.44 19.94 -20.10
C GLU A 514 84.93 21.37 -19.87
N LEU A 515 84.44 22.17 -18.92
CA LEU A 515 85.06 23.46 -18.57
C LEU A 515 86.36 23.29 -17.79
N ARG A 516 86.62 22.12 -17.18
CA ARG A 516 87.91 21.79 -16.55
C ARG A 516 88.93 21.33 -17.59
N SER A 517 88.56 20.40 -18.48
CA SER A 517 89.42 20.00 -19.61
C SER A 517 89.56 21.13 -20.63
N GLN A 518 88.49 21.89 -20.88
CA GLN A 518 88.57 23.16 -21.58
C GLN A 518 89.42 24.12 -20.78
N LEU A 519 89.34 24.37 -19.46
CA LEU A 519 90.31 25.25 -18.76
C LEU A 519 91.77 24.78 -18.94
N GLU A 520 92.03 23.48 -18.95
CA GLU A 520 93.33 22.92 -19.34
C GLU A 520 93.71 23.30 -20.80
N LEU A 521 92.76 23.27 -21.74
CA LEU A 521 92.90 23.75 -23.13
C LEU A 521 92.70 25.28 -23.35
N SER A 522 92.12 26.03 -22.41
CA SER A 522 91.48 27.38 -22.48
C SER A 522 92.25 28.41 -21.63
N SER A 523 93.25 27.91 -20.91
CA SER A 523 94.63 28.39 -21.09
C SER A 523 94.95 28.84 -22.55
N LYS A 524 94.24 28.34 -23.57
CA LYS A 524 94.10 28.91 -24.92
C LYS A 524 92.62 29.18 -25.31
N SER A 525 92.15 30.42 -25.11
CA SER A 525 90.93 31.04 -25.69
C SER A 525 89.55 30.72 -25.07
N SER A 526 88.56 31.58 -25.32
CA SER A 526 87.53 31.95 -24.33
C SER A 526 86.11 32.29 -24.87
N SER A 527 85.11 32.11 -24.00
CA SER A 527 83.87 32.92 -23.81
C SER A 527 82.55 32.63 -24.58
N LEU A 528 81.42 32.96 -23.91
CA LEU A 528 80.02 33.16 -24.38
C LEU A 528 79.19 31.89 -24.71
N SER A 529 77.85 31.81 -24.52
CA SER A 529 76.86 32.66 -23.79
C SER A 529 75.49 31.93 -23.61
N SER A 530 74.59 32.49 -22.81
CA SER A 530 73.29 31.92 -22.33
C SER A 530 72.06 32.11 -23.23
N SER A 531 71.11 31.15 -23.24
CA SER A 531 69.65 31.38 -23.40
C SER A 531 68.79 30.12 -23.17
N LEU A 532 67.84 30.14 -22.22
CA LEU A 532 66.78 29.10 -22.03
C LEU A 532 65.54 29.71 -21.35
N LEU A 533 64.39 29.77 -22.04
CA LEU A 533 63.10 30.27 -21.52
C LEU A 533 61.78 29.75 -22.18
N PRO A 534 61.74 29.00 -23.31
CA PRO A 534 60.46 28.57 -23.91
C PRO A 534 59.63 27.47 -23.18
N GLU A 535 60.23 26.66 -22.31
CA GLU A 535 59.69 25.34 -21.94
C GLU A 535 58.40 25.35 -21.10
N MET A 536 58.15 26.43 -20.35
CA MET A 536 57.01 26.54 -19.41
C MET A 536 55.63 26.67 -20.07
N LEU A 537 55.58 27.09 -21.35
CA LEU A 537 54.30 27.33 -22.05
C LEU A 537 53.70 26.04 -22.64
N ASP A 538 54.52 25.02 -22.89
CA ASP A 538 54.12 23.82 -23.62
C ASP A 538 53.30 22.86 -22.75
N PHE A 539 53.68 22.71 -21.47
CA PHE A 539 52.98 21.85 -20.49
C PHE A 539 51.51 22.22 -20.30
N LYS A 540 51.21 23.53 -20.24
CA LYS A 540 49.83 24.01 -20.06
C LYS A 540 48.97 23.77 -21.30
N LYS A 541 49.59 23.74 -22.49
CA LYS A 541 48.93 23.39 -23.75
C LYS A 541 48.65 21.89 -23.83
N MET A 542 49.67 21.06 -23.57
CA MET A 542 49.55 19.59 -23.50
C MET A 542 48.45 19.13 -22.54
N PHE A 543 48.36 19.68 -21.32
CA PHE A 543 47.31 19.30 -20.38
C PHE A 543 45.89 19.68 -20.86
N ALA A 544 45.75 20.86 -21.48
CA ALA A 544 44.47 21.28 -22.06
C ALA A 544 44.05 20.40 -23.24
N GLU A 545 45.02 19.97 -24.06
CA GLU A 545 44.85 19.08 -25.21
C GLU A 545 44.44 17.66 -24.77
N THR A 546 45.14 17.05 -23.81
CA THR A 546 44.76 15.75 -23.22
C THR A 546 43.35 15.78 -22.62
N LYS A 547 43.00 16.85 -21.90
CA LYS A 547 41.66 17.03 -21.33
C LYS A 547 40.58 17.26 -22.39
N ALA A 548 40.93 17.87 -23.52
CA ALA A 548 40.03 18.00 -24.67
C ALA A 548 39.81 16.66 -25.37
N HIS A 549 40.85 15.85 -25.54
CA HIS A 549 40.75 14.48 -26.09
C HIS A 549 39.87 13.56 -25.22
N ALA A 550 40.07 13.55 -23.90
CA ALA A 550 39.23 12.77 -23.00
C ALA A 550 37.74 13.15 -23.11
N ARG A 551 37.44 14.46 -23.21
CA ARG A 551 36.07 14.96 -23.44
C ARG A 551 35.53 14.63 -24.82
N ALA A 552 36.36 14.61 -25.85
CA ALA A 552 35.95 14.22 -27.20
C ALA A 552 35.50 12.74 -27.23
N ILE A 553 36.27 11.86 -26.60
CA ILE A 553 35.91 10.43 -26.45
C ILE A 553 34.61 10.27 -25.65
N GLU A 554 34.45 10.98 -24.53
CA GLU A 554 33.20 10.96 -23.74
C GLU A 554 31.98 11.43 -24.55
N LEU A 555 32.16 12.44 -25.42
CA LEU A 555 31.10 12.93 -26.31
C LEU A 555 30.78 11.92 -27.44
N GLU A 556 31.77 11.22 -27.98
CA GLU A 556 31.55 10.15 -28.97
C GLU A 556 30.82 8.94 -28.36
N LEU A 557 31.18 8.53 -27.15
CA LEU A 557 30.47 7.47 -26.40
C LEU A 557 29.00 7.87 -26.18
N ARG A 558 28.74 9.06 -25.64
CA ARG A 558 27.36 9.58 -25.49
C ARG A 558 26.63 9.71 -26.83
N HIS A 559 27.32 10.04 -27.92
CA HIS A 559 26.71 10.11 -29.24
C HIS A 559 26.22 8.74 -29.70
N MET A 560 26.98 7.68 -29.46
CA MET A 560 26.55 6.30 -29.75
C MET A 560 25.36 5.87 -28.89
N GLU A 561 25.36 6.18 -27.58
CA GLU A 561 24.22 5.92 -26.69
C GLU A 561 22.94 6.63 -27.17
N ILE A 562 23.06 7.90 -27.56
CA ILE A 562 21.95 8.69 -28.11
C ILE A 562 21.46 8.09 -29.44
N GLN A 563 22.35 7.68 -30.34
CA GLN A 563 21.95 7.00 -31.59
C GLN A 563 21.22 5.68 -31.30
N GLN A 564 21.68 4.88 -30.34
CA GLN A 564 21.03 3.63 -29.96
C GLN A 564 19.63 3.90 -29.37
N ALA A 565 19.50 4.88 -28.47
CA ALA A 565 18.22 5.28 -27.90
C ALA A 565 17.24 5.80 -28.98
N GLN A 566 17.74 6.60 -29.93
CA GLN A 566 16.94 7.09 -31.07
C GLN A 566 16.43 5.93 -31.95
N ARG A 567 17.28 4.96 -32.30
CA ARG A 567 16.86 3.76 -33.06
C ARG A 567 15.87 2.91 -32.28
N HIS A 568 16.08 2.72 -30.98
CA HIS A 568 15.16 2.00 -30.11
C HIS A 568 13.77 2.65 -30.10
N VAL A 569 13.70 3.97 -29.90
CA VAL A 569 12.43 4.72 -29.97
C VAL A 569 11.81 4.66 -31.37
N GLN A 570 12.61 4.74 -32.44
CA GLN A 570 12.12 4.62 -33.82
C GLN A 570 11.50 3.23 -34.08
N TYR A 571 12.10 2.15 -33.57
CA TYR A 571 11.53 0.81 -33.66
C TYR A 571 10.26 0.69 -32.82
N LEU A 572 10.22 1.22 -31.59
CA LEU A 572 9.00 1.23 -30.78
C LEU A 572 7.84 1.97 -31.45
N ILE A 573 8.12 3.14 -32.07
CA ILE A 573 7.11 3.91 -32.82
C ILE A 573 6.53 3.08 -33.98
N SER A 574 7.29 2.19 -34.61
CA SER A 574 6.78 1.34 -35.71
C SER A 574 5.74 0.30 -35.29
N PHE A 575 5.56 0.07 -33.98
CA PHE A 575 4.49 -0.77 -33.43
C PHE A 575 3.26 0.04 -32.96
N MET A 576 3.32 1.37 -32.98
CA MET A 576 2.22 2.24 -32.55
C MET A 576 1.21 2.47 -33.69
N PRO A 577 -0.10 2.58 -33.40
CA PRO A 577 -1.12 2.81 -34.42
C PRO A 577 -1.04 4.23 -34.99
N ASP A 578 -1.51 4.45 -36.23
CA ASP A 578 -1.48 5.77 -36.89
C ASP A 578 -2.19 6.88 -36.09
N SER A 579 -3.17 6.52 -35.24
CA SER A 579 -3.83 7.46 -34.32
C SER A 579 -2.86 8.09 -33.32
N PHE A 580 -1.84 7.35 -32.86
CA PHE A 580 -0.80 7.84 -31.96
C PHE A 580 0.02 8.97 -32.60
N LEU A 581 0.30 8.86 -33.90
CA LEU A 581 1.09 9.79 -34.71
C LEU A 581 0.26 10.92 -35.34
N SER A 582 -1.07 10.90 -35.19
CA SER A 582 -1.94 11.96 -35.66
C SER A 582 -1.67 13.28 -34.90
N ARG A 583 -1.93 14.42 -35.55
CA ARG A 583 -1.69 15.74 -34.93
C ARG A 583 -2.62 15.95 -33.73
N GLY A 584 -2.04 16.20 -32.55
CA GLY A 584 -2.77 16.25 -31.28
C GLY A 584 -3.11 14.88 -30.70
N GLY A 585 -2.57 13.80 -31.27
CA GLY A 585 -2.59 12.46 -30.69
C GLY A 585 -1.57 12.32 -29.55
N ASP A 586 -1.47 11.10 -29.00
CA ASP A 586 -0.66 10.80 -27.82
C ASP A 586 0.84 11.13 -28.02
N CYS A 587 1.38 11.03 -29.24
CA CYS A 587 2.77 11.38 -29.53
C CYS A 587 3.06 12.87 -29.25
N ASP A 588 2.21 13.79 -29.72
CA ASP A 588 2.36 15.22 -29.49
C ASP A 588 2.23 15.57 -27.99
N ALA A 589 1.35 14.86 -27.27
CA ALA A 589 1.22 14.98 -25.81
C ALA A 589 2.48 14.53 -25.05
N ILE A 590 3.08 13.39 -25.42
CA ILE A 590 4.34 12.91 -24.84
C ILE A 590 5.47 13.89 -25.14
N MET A 591 5.55 14.38 -26.39
CA MET A 591 6.56 15.36 -26.79
C MET A 591 6.42 16.70 -26.05
N LEU A 592 5.20 17.11 -25.72
CA LEU A 592 4.92 18.27 -24.86
C LEU A 592 5.43 18.08 -23.42
N VAL A 593 5.19 16.91 -22.81
CA VAL A 593 5.70 16.58 -21.46
C VAL A 593 7.23 16.59 -21.45
N LEU A 594 7.88 16.10 -22.51
CA LEU A 594 9.35 16.13 -22.66
C LEU A 594 9.90 17.53 -22.99
N LEU A 595 9.10 18.45 -23.52
CA LEU A 595 9.50 19.80 -23.88
C LEU A 595 9.73 20.69 -22.65
N MET A 596 8.89 20.59 -21.62
CA MET A 596 8.96 21.49 -20.45
C MET A 596 10.27 21.33 -19.64
N PRO A 597 10.71 20.11 -19.25
CA PRO A 597 12.01 19.92 -18.59
C PRO A 597 13.19 20.35 -19.47
N ARG A 598 13.07 20.17 -20.79
CA ARG A 598 14.11 20.55 -21.76
C ARG A 598 14.27 22.08 -21.85
N LEU A 599 13.17 22.82 -21.91
CA LEU A 599 13.17 24.29 -21.84
C LEU A 599 13.72 24.78 -20.50
N LEU A 600 13.35 24.15 -19.38
CA LEU A 600 13.89 24.47 -18.05
C LEU A 600 15.42 24.27 -17.99
N ALA A 601 15.94 23.16 -18.51
CA ALA A 601 17.37 22.91 -18.60
C ALA A 601 18.09 23.96 -19.48
N LYS A 602 17.50 24.34 -20.62
CA LYS A 602 18.02 25.42 -21.48
C LYS A 602 18.08 26.77 -20.75
N CYS A 603 17.05 27.11 -19.98
CA CYS A 603 17.06 28.29 -19.11
C CYS A 603 18.14 28.24 -18.03
N GLN A 604 18.37 27.08 -17.38
CA GLN A 604 19.43 26.90 -16.39
C GLN A 604 20.83 27.06 -17.00
N VAL A 605 21.07 26.51 -18.19
CA VAL A 605 22.34 26.67 -18.94
C VAL A 605 22.61 28.14 -19.22
N LEU A 606 21.61 28.88 -19.72
CA LEU A 606 21.75 30.32 -19.97
C LEU A 606 22.09 31.09 -18.68
N ILE A 607 21.38 30.84 -17.57
CA ILE A 607 21.66 31.52 -16.29
C ILE A 607 23.08 31.21 -15.78
N SER A 608 23.51 29.94 -15.80
CA SER A 608 24.85 29.57 -15.33
C SER A 608 25.93 30.27 -16.16
N GLN A 609 25.88 30.13 -17.48
CA GLN A 609 26.91 30.66 -18.36
C GLN A 609 26.96 32.21 -18.35
N LEU A 610 25.82 32.87 -18.20
CA LEU A 610 25.79 34.33 -18.05
C LEU A 610 26.35 34.80 -16.70
N ARG A 611 26.07 34.09 -15.61
CA ARG A 611 26.63 34.39 -14.28
C ARG A 611 28.14 34.15 -14.22
N ASP A 612 28.63 33.12 -14.92
CA ASP A 612 30.06 32.81 -15.03
C ASP A 612 30.80 33.86 -15.90
N LYS A 613 30.19 34.29 -17.01
CA LYS A 613 30.77 35.31 -17.92
C LYS A 613 30.72 36.74 -17.34
N PHE A 614 29.67 37.07 -16.56
CA PHE A 614 29.44 38.42 -16.04
C PHE A 614 29.28 38.38 -14.51
N THR A 615 30.38 38.63 -13.81
CA THR A 615 30.44 38.60 -12.35
C THR A 615 29.85 39.86 -11.71
N ALA A 616 29.32 39.71 -10.49
CA ALA A 616 28.69 40.80 -9.75
C ALA A 616 29.71 41.90 -9.35
N VAL A 617 29.34 43.17 -9.57
CA VAL A 617 30.21 44.33 -9.31
C VAL A 617 29.89 44.92 -7.94
N ALA A 618 30.82 44.82 -6.99
CA ALA A 618 30.63 45.29 -5.61
C ALA A 618 30.68 46.82 -5.45
N THR A 619 31.54 47.51 -6.21
CA THR A 619 31.67 48.99 -6.21
C THR A 619 31.71 49.56 -7.63
N VAL A 620 31.01 50.67 -7.85
CA VAL A 620 30.89 51.34 -9.16
C VAL A 620 31.82 52.55 -9.20
N ASP A 621 33.03 52.33 -9.69
CA ASP A 621 34.07 53.33 -9.89
C ASP A 621 34.21 53.68 -11.38
N LYS A 622 35.04 54.69 -11.70
CA LYS A 622 35.27 55.11 -13.10
C LYS A 622 35.80 53.99 -14.00
N THR A 623 36.53 53.02 -13.42
CA THR A 623 37.11 51.86 -14.10
C THR A 623 36.12 50.70 -14.24
N THR A 624 35.24 50.48 -13.26
CA THR A 624 34.25 49.37 -13.27
C THR A 624 32.92 49.74 -13.92
N ALA A 625 32.72 51.00 -14.32
CA ALA A 625 31.47 51.50 -14.92
C ALA A 625 30.99 50.71 -16.15
N THR A 626 31.88 50.17 -16.98
CA THR A 626 31.50 49.35 -18.15
C THR A 626 31.04 47.95 -17.71
N SER A 627 31.80 47.29 -16.84
CA SER A 627 31.40 46.00 -16.24
C SER A 627 30.10 46.10 -15.44
N ALA A 628 29.85 47.24 -14.80
CA ALA A 628 28.59 47.53 -14.10
C ALA A 628 27.39 47.64 -15.06
N LYS A 629 27.57 48.20 -16.26
CA LYS A 629 26.55 48.19 -17.32
C LYS A 629 26.30 46.78 -17.85
N GLN A 630 27.36 46.02 -18.12
CA GLN A 630 27.30 44.63 -18.57
C GLN A 630 26.50 43.78 -17.58
N PHE A 631 26.92 43.78 -16.31
CA PHE A 631 26.22 43.04 -15.26
C PHE A 631 24.76 43.53 -15.10
N SER A 632 24.49 44.83 -15.21
CA SER A 632 23.11 45.35 -15.17
C SER A 632 22.24 44.87 -16.33
N ALA A 633 22.76 44.84 -17.57
CA ALA A 633 22.05 44.35 -18.74
C ALA A 633 21.78 42.84 -18.65
N MET A 634 22.77 42.08 -18.17
CA MET A 634 22.65 40.64 -17.98
C MET A 634 21.71 40.28 -16.82
N SER A 635 21.69 41.05 -15.73
CA SER A 635 20.69 40.88 -14.65
C SER A 635 19.26 41.14 -15.13
N ARG A 636 19.05 42.11 -16.04
CA ARG A 636 17.76 42.28 -16.71
C ARG A 636 17.41 41.05 -17.58
N PHE A 637 18.35 40.55 -18.38
CA PHE A 637 18.14 39.34 -19.19
C PHE A 637 17.80 38.11 -18.32
N CYS A 638 18.55 37.90 -17.23
CA CYS A 638 18.29 36.85 -16.24
C CYS A 638 16.93 36.98 -15.55
N THR A 639 16.40 38.20 -15.37
CA THR A 639 15.04 38.41 -14.86
C THR A 639 14.01 37.73 -15.78
N HIS A 640 14.11 37.95 -17.09
CA HIS A 640 13.19 37.33 -18.06
C HIS A 640 13.37 35.80 -18.14
N ILE A 641 14.58 35.27 -17.97
CA ILE A 641 14.77 33.80 -17.89
C ILE A 641 14.12 33.23 -16.62
N HIS A 642 14.26 33.86 -15.45
CA HIS A 642 13.61 33.38 -14.23
C HIS A 642 12.07 33.46 -14.31
N LEU A 643 11.52 34.50 -14.97
CA LEU A 643 10.09 34.55 -15.28
C LEU A 643 9.66 33.39 -16.21
N LEU A 644 10.48 33.06 -17.21
CA LEU A 644 10.25 31.90 -18.09
C LEU A 644 10.31 30.57 -17.31
N GLN A 645 11.29 30.40 -16.41
CA GLN A 645 11.37 29.22 -15.55
C GLN A 645 10.14 29.08 -14.63
N GLY A 646 9.69 30.19 -14.03
CA GLY A 646 8.51 30.19 -13.16
C GLY A 646 7.27 29.64 -13.88
N ILE A 647 6.97 30.13 -15.09
CA ILE A 647 5.81 29.64 -15.86
C ILE A 647 6.02 28.21 -16.39
N LEU A 648 7.23 27.83 -16.79
CA LEU A 648 7.54 26.46 -17.24
C LEU A 648 7.44 25.42 -16.10
N HIS A 649 7.77 25.78 -14.87
CA HIS A 649 7.50 24.93 -13.70
C HIS A 649 5.99 24.78 -13.47
N GLN A 650 5.17 25.82 -13.70
CA GLN A 650 3.71 25.69 -13.64
C GLN A 650 3.16 24.80 -14.75
N PHE A 651 3.67 24.90 -15.99
CA PHE A 651 3.36 23.93 -17.05
C PHE A 651 3.71 22.50 -16.63
N THR A 652 4.91 22.28 -16.10
CA THR A 652 5.36 20.94 -15.68
C THR A 652 4.45 20.36 -14.58
N HIS A 653 4.08 21.17 -13.58
CA HIS A 653 3.16 20.75 -12.53
C HIS A 653 1.74 20.47 -13.05
N SER A 654 1.18 21.37 -13.88
CA SER A 654 -0.16 21.19 -14.43
C SER A 654 -0.23 20.01 -15.40
N LEU A 655 0.78 19.77 -16.25
CA LEU A 655 0.81 18.59 -17.13
C LEU A 655 0.90 17.28 -16.34
N ASN A 656 1.66 17.24 -15.24
CA ASN A 656 1.77 16.06 -14.37
C ASN A 656 0.53 15.79 -13.50
N THR A 657 -0.43 16.73 -13.43
CA THR A 657 -1.65 16.62 -12.61
C THR A 657 -2.95 16.64 -13.42
N CYS A 658 -2.89 16.92 -14.72
CA CYS A 658 -4.07 17.05 -15.57
C CYS A 658 -4.68 15.70 -15.98
N LYS A 659 -5.97 15.71 -16.33
CA LYS A 659 -6.68 14.56 -16.92
C LYS A 659 -6.16 14.28 -18.35
N PRO A 660 -6.13 13.02 -18.82
CA PRO A 660 -5.63 12.67 -20.16
C PRO A 660 -6.25 13.45 -21.32
N ALA A 661 -7.55 13.75 -21.27
CA ALA A 661 -8.22 14.56 -22.31
C ALA A 661 -7.68 16.00 -22.38
N THR A 662 -7.34 16.59 -21.22
CA THR A 662 -6.72 17.92 -21.13
C THR A 662 -5.28 17.88 -21.62
N LEU A 663 -4.56 16.80 -21.33
CA LEU A 663 -3.20 16.56 -21.82
C LEU A 663 -3.15 16.46 -23.37
N LEU A 664 -4.07 15.72 -23.99
CA LEU A 664 -4.18 15.62 -25.46
C LEU A 664 -4.51 16.98 -26.11
N LYS A 665 -5.47 17.72 -25.53
CA LYS A 665 -5.81 19.07 -25.98
C LYS A 665 -4.62 20.03 -25.89
N ALA A 666 -3.79 19.91 -24.84
CA ALA A 666 -2.54 20.67 -24.73
C ALA A 666 -1.50 20.19 -25.76
N GLY A 667 -1.39 18.88 -25.97
CA GLY A 667 -0.49 18.24 -26.95
C GLY A 667 -0.64 18.81 -28.35
N ALA A 668 -1.86 19.10 -28.81
CA ALA A 668 -2.11 19.74 -30.11
C ALA A 668 -1.40 21.09 -30.34
N SER A 669 -0.94 21.77 -29.27
CA SER A 669 -0.16 23.01 -29.31
C SER A 669 1.37 22.81 -29.29
N TYR A 670 1.85 21.56 -29.17
CA TYR A 670 3.28 21.22 -29.14
C TYR A 670 4.11 21.86 -30.29
N PRO A 671 3.66 21.88 -31.57
CA PRO A 671 4.44 22.49 -32.65
C PRO A 671 4.74 23.98 -32.44
N ASP A 672 3.78 24.73 -31.88
CA ASP A 672 3.90 26.17 -31.63
C ASP A 672 4.82 26.44 -30.43
N MET A 673 4.77 25.59 -29.40
CA MET A 673 5.69 25.64 -28.25
C MET A 673 7.12 25.26 -28.64
N ALA A 674 7.29 24.28 -29.53
CA ALA A 674 8.59 23.92 -30.10
C ALA A 674 9.19 25.03 -30.99
N GLN A 675 8.37 25.95 -31.52
CA GLN A 675 8.88 27.16 -32.18
C GLN A 675 9.47 28.15 -31.16
N GLN A 676 8.91 28.26 -29.95
CA GLN A 676 9.50 29.06 -28.87
C GLN A 676 10.83 28.50 -28.38
N GLU A 677 10.97 27.16 -28.36
CA GLU A 677 12.25 26.49 -28.08
C GLU A 677 13.35 26.91 -29.07
N LYS A 678 13.05 26.95 -30.37
CA LYS A 678 14.01 27.40 -31.39
C LYS A 678 14.44 28.86 -31.21
N ALA A 679 13.56 29.72 -30.72
CA ALA A 679 13.90 31.10 -30.39
C ALA A 679 14.84 31.19 -29.16
N LEU A 680 14.65 30.32 -28.16
CA LEU A 680 15.56 30.19 -27.02
C LEU A 680 16.93 29.62 -27.42
N ASP A 681 16.97 28.66 -28.34
CA ASP A 681 18.21 28.10 -28.89
C ASP A 681 19.06 29.14 -29.61
N GLY A 682 18.43 30.16 -30.22
CA GLY A 682 19.13 31.32 -30.78
C GLY A 682 20.00 32.04 -29.74
N TYR A 683 19.51 32.19 -28.51
CA TYR A 683 20.29 32.79 -27.41
C TYR A 683 21.43 31.89 -26.94
N ILE A 684 21.22 30.56 -26.89
CA ILE A 684 22.27 29.59 -26.55
C ILE A 684 23.38 29.62 -27.62
N GLU A 685 23.03 29.71 -28.90
CA GLU A 685 23.98 29.78 -30.00
C GLU A 685 24.75 31.12 -30.02
N MET A 686 24.11 32.24 -29.67
CA MET A 686 24.81 33.52 -29.47
C MET A 686 25.80 33.46 -28.30
N LEU A 687 25.45 32.74 -27.22
CA LEU A 687 26.33 32.53 -26.08
C LEU A 687 27.53 31.65 -26.44
N LYS A 688 27.33 30.54 -27.17
CA LYS A 688 28.41 29.67 -27.69
C LYS A 688 29.39 30.41 -28.61
N ARG A 689 28.91 31.36 -29.40
CA ARG A 689 29.73 32.21 -30.30
C ARG A 689 30.34 33.42 -29.59
N GLU A 690 30.22 33.49 -28.26
CA GLU A 690 30.64 34.59 -27.39
C GLU A 690 30.03 35.97 -27.66
N ARG A 691 29.07 36.09 -28.60
CA ARG A 691 28.47 37.34 -29.10
C ARG A 691 27.46 38.02 -28.16
N VAL A 692 27.44 37.62 -26.89
CA VAL A 692 26.61 38.27 -25.85
C VAL A 692 27.34 39.51 -25.33
N ASP A 693 26.73 40.68 -25.53
CA ASP A 693 27.22 42.02 -25.16
C ASP A 693 26.16 42.85 -24.39
N GLU A 694 26.46 44.13 -24.11
CA GLU A 694 25.56 45.07 -23.41
C GLU A 694 24.24 45.35 -24.15
N ASN A 695 24.16 45.05 -25.46
CA ASN A 695 23.08 45.45 -26.35
C ASN A 695 22.14 44.28 -26.71
N LEU A 696 22.29 43.12 -26.06
CA LEU A 696 21.46 41.94 -26.30
C LEU A 696 19.95 42.27 -26.09
N SER A 697 19.15 42.15 -27.15
CA SER A 697 17.72 42.47 -27.10
C SER A 697 16.93 41.45 -26.26
N THR A 698 16.13 41.96 -25.32
CA THR A 698 15.21 41.13 -24.51
C THR A 698 13.90 40.83 -25.23
N ASP A 699 13.55 41.56 -26.30
CA ASP A 699 12.26 41.52 -27.01
C ASP A 699 11.77 40.11 -27.37
N SER A 700 12.65 39.23 -27.88
CA SER A 700 12.28 37.87 -28.25
C SER A 700 12.03 36.99 -27.02
N LEU A 701 12.80 37.19 -25.94
CA LEU A 701 12.59 36.49 -24.68
C LEU A 701 11.33 36.98 -23.95
N GLU A 702 11.02 38.28 -24.01
CA GLU A 702 9.77 38.86 -23.53
C GLU A 702 8.55 38.28 -24.27
N LYS A 703 8.64 38.08 -25.59
CA LYS A 703 7.60 37.39 -26.39
C LYS A 703 7.40 35.94 -25.96
N ILE A 704 8.49 35.18 -25.72
CA ILE A 704 8.41 33.78 -25.24
C ILE A 704 7.71 33.72 -23.86
N VAL A 705 8.11 34.58 -22.92
CA VAL A 705 7.50 34.68 -21.59
C VAL A 705 6.01 35.01 -21.68
N ASN A 706 5.64 36.01 -22.49
CA ASN A 706 4.25 36.42 -22.66
C ASN A 706 3.41 35.34 -23.35
N TYR A 707 3.97 34.60 -24.30
CA TYR A 707 3.32 33.46 -24.94
C TYR A 707 2.95 32.39 -23.89
N PHE A 708 3.93 31.90 -23.11
CA PHE A 708 3.66 30.87 -22.10
C PHE A 708 2.70 31.35 -20.99
N ASN A 709 2.82 32.61 -20.53
CA ASN A 709 1.89 33.20 -19.57
C ASN A 709 0.45 33.33 -20.11
N THR A 710 0.27 33.50 -21.42
CA THR A 710 -1.07 33.57 -22.05
C THR A 710 -1.66 32.17 -22.27
N VAL A 711 -0.81 31.21 -22.63
CA VAL A 711 -1.22 29.87 -23.05
C VAL A 711 -1.48 28.95 -21.84
N HIS A 712 -0.73 29.09 -20.72
CA HIS A 712 -0.92 28.25 -19.53
C HIS A 712 -2.34 28.28 -18.97
N PRO A 713 -2.96 29.45 -18.67
CA PRO A 713 -4.29 29.48 -18.09
C PRO A 713 -5.34 29.00 -19.10
N THR A 714 -5.17 29.38 -20.38
CA THR A 714 -6.10 29.06 -21.46
C THR A 714 -6.18 27.55 -21.75
N LEU A 715 -5.05 26.83 -21.71
CA LEU A 715 -5.02 25.39 -22.00
C LEU A 715 -5.21 24.50 -20.77
N LEU A 716 -4.67 24.87 -19.61
CA LEU A 716 -4.56 23.97 -18.46
C LEU A 716 -5.42 24.37 -17.25
N LEU A 717 -5.69 25.67 -17.05
CA LEU A 717 -6.54 26.13 -15.94
C LEU A 717 -8.02 26.31 -16.35
N SER A 718 -8.31 26.44 -17.65
CA SER A 718 -9.67 26.71 -18.16
C SER A 718 -10.67 25.59 -17.94
N SER A 719 -10.22 24.34 -17.74
CA SER A 719 -11.10 23.22 -17.37
C SER A 719 -11.37 23.10 -15.87
N GLY A 720 -10.67 23.87 -15.04
CA GLY A 720 -10.73 23.76 -13.57
C GLY A 720 -10.07 22.50 -12.98
N ASP A 721 -9.52 21.62 -13.81
CA ASP A 721 -8.94 20.33 -13.37
C ASP A 721 -7.53 20.45 -12.78
N CYS A 722 -6.79 21.50 -13.15
CA CYS A 722 -5.38 21.65 -12.79
C CYS A 722 -5.19 22.80 -11.79
N THR A 723 -4.28 22.62 -10.84
CA THR A 723 -3.90 23.67 -9.87
C THR A 723 -2.55 24.31 -10.25
N VAL A 724 -2.26 25.44 -9.60
CA VAL A 724 -1.00 26.18 -9.72
C VAL A 724 -0.16 25.87 -8.49
N HIS A 725 1.10 25.49 -8.67
CA HIS A 725 2.03 25.25 -7.57
C HIS A 725 2.55 26.58 -6.99
N GLN A 726 1.75 27.18 -6.11
CA GLN A 726 1.97 28.51 -5.53
C GLN A 726 3.37 28.67 -4.89
N GLY A 727 3.85 27.68 -4.13
CA GLY A 727 5.17 27.76 -3.46
C GLY A 727 6.34 27.93 -4.44
N GLN A 728 6.43 27.06 -5.45
CA GLN A 728 7.42 27.14 -6.52
C GLN A 728 7.28 28.44 -7.34
N LEU A 729 6.05 28.87 -7.64
CA LEU A 729 5.82 30.14 -8.35
C LEU A 729 6.39 31.33 -7.56
N LEU A 730 6.11 31.40 -6.25
CA LEU A 730 6.66 32.44 -5.38
C LEU A 730 8.19 32.39 -5.29
N ALA A 731 8.79 31.18 -5.24
CA ALA A 731 10.24 31.02 -5.22
C ALA A 731 10.91 31.53 -6.51
N ASP A 732 10.34 31.23 -7.68
CA ASP A 732 10.91 31.67 -8.97
C ASP A 732 10.64 33.15 -9.26
N LEU A 733 9.47 33.67 -8.88
CA LEU A 733 9.21 35.11 -8.88
C LEU A 733 10.16 35.85 -7.94
N GLY A 734 10.50 35.28 -6.78
CA GLY A 734 11.51 35.81 -5.87
C GLY A 734 12.89 35.94 -6.52
N LYS A 735 13.35 34.92 -7.25
CA LYS A 735 14.61 34.97 -8.02
C LYS A 735 14.57 36.04 -9.11
N ALA A 736 13.47 36.12 -9.86
CA ALA A 736 13.28 37.14 -10.89
C ALA A 736 13.32 38.56 -10.29
N LEU A 737 12.65 38.78 -9.16
CA LEU A 737 12.67 40.06 -8.44
C LEU A 737 14.07 40.44 -7.94
N LEU A 738 14.86 39.49 -7.44
CA LEU A 738 16.26 39.75 -7.04
C LEU A 738 17.11 40.22 -8.23
N CYS A 739 17.06 39.53 -9.36
CA CYS A 739 17.76 39.96 -10.57
C CYS A 739 17.27 41.33 -11.09
N ALA A 740 15.96 41.61 -10.98
CA ALA A 740 15.38 42.90 -11.34
C ALA A 740 15.91 44.02 -10.44
N ILE A 741 15.95 43.80 -9.13
CA ILE A 741 16.48 44.75 -8.12
C ILE A 741 17.97 45.04 -8.40
N ASP A 742 18.78 44.03 -8.67
CA ASP A 742 20.21 44.23 -9.00
C ASP A 742 20.39 45.11 -10.24
N SER A 743 19.60 44.87 -11.30
CA SER A 743 19.62 45.71 -12.50
C SER A 743 19.18 47.16 -12.21
N ALA A 744 18.07 47.35 -11.49
CA ALA A 744 17.53 48.67 -11.18
C ALA A 744 18.46 49.48 -10.26
N ARG A 745 19.11 48.83 -9.30
CA ARG A 745 20.11 49.42 -8.41
C ARG A 745 21.30 49.96 -9.19
N LEU A 746 21.85 49.17 -10.12
CA LEU A 746 22.99 49.56 -10.93
C LEU A 746 22.66 50.66 -11.94
N ILE A 747 21.50 50.58 -12.61
CA ILE A 747 21.01 51.67 -13.48
C ILE A 747 20.91 52.99 -12.69
N SER A 748 20.37 52.94 -11.47
CA SER A 748 20.22 54.11 -10.60
C SER A 748 21.58 54.72 -10.21
N ILE A 749 22.54 53.88 -9.81
CA ILE A 749 23.91 54.29 -9.46
C ILE A 749 24.62 54.90 -10.68
N LEU A 750 24.57 54.24 -11.85
CA LEU A 750 25.18 54.71 -13.09
C LEU A 750 24.56 56.05 -13.56
N SER A 751 23.24 56.19 -13.46
CA SER A 751 22.52 57.44 -13.75
C SER A 751 22.95 58.57 -12.81
N TRP A 752 23.06 58.31 -11.51
CA TRP A 752 23.53 59.28 -10.52
C TRP A 752 24.97 59.74 -10.79
N HIS A 753 25.89 58.81 -11.07
CA HIS A 753 27.27 59.14 -11.45
C HIS A 753 27.35 59.92 -12.77
N SER A 754 26.48 59.65 -13.73
CA SER A 754 26.41 60.39 -15.00
C SER A 754 25.90 61.81 -14.77
N CYS A 755 24.79 61.98 -14.02
CA CYS A 755 24.23 63.28 -13.67
C CYS A 755 25.21 64.14 -12.85
N ARG A 756 25.93 63.54 -11.89
CA ARG A 756 26.99 64.20 -11.12
C ARG A 756 28.17 64.64 -12.00
N ARG A 757 28.53 63.85 -13.02
CA ARG A 757 29.57 64.18 -14.01
C ARG A 757 29.15 65.36 -14.89
N VAL A 758 27.89 65.40 -15.34
CA VAL A 758 27.34 66.50 -16.16
C VAL A 758 27.22 67.80 -15.35
N LYS A 759 26.84 67.73 -14.07
CA LYS A 759 26.68 68.93 -13.22
C LYS A 759 27.98 69.45 -12.59
N GLY A 760 29.08 68.70 -12.65
CA GLY A 760 30.39 69.16 -12.17
C GLY A 760 30.60 69.17 -10.65
N TRP A 761 29.75 68.50 -9.87
CA TRP A 761 29.77 68.57 -8.40
C TRP A 761 30.94 67.74 -7.82
N ARG A 762 32.07 68.42 -7.58
CA ARG A 762 33.11 67.94 -6.64
C ARG A 762 32.56 68.02 -5.21
N LEU A 763 32.94 67.01 -4.40
CA LEU A 763 32.89 67.10 -2.94
C LEU A 763 34.18 67.79 -2.48
#